data_AF-A0A1D6MZJ3-F1
#
_entry.id   AF-A0A1D6MZJ3-F1
#
_cell.length_a   1.000
_cell.length_b   1.000
_cell.length_c   1.000
_cell.angle_alpha   90.00
_cell.angle_beta   90.00
_cell.angle_gamma   90.00
#
_symmetry.space_group_name_H-M   'P 1'
#
loop_
_entity.id
_entity.type
_entity.pdbx_description
1 polymer ?
#
loop_
_entity_poly.entity_id
_entity_poly.type
_entity_poly.pdbx_seq_one_letter_code
_entity_poly.pdbx_strand_id
1 'polypeptide(L)'
;MLKSHRQGREIKAPDLKSQAPVKGSVRLDHIVALEHCAGINCMAYLNGSTFSTSDYLFSGSRDGTLKRWELNNGDASFSATFESHVDWVNDAIIVGEKLVSCSSDTTIKVWNCFSDGACTRTFRQHSDYVICLAAAEKNSNIVASGGLGGEVFVWDLDAALAPVAKSVDAKEDEVPNGNSGPPLTTLCSVNSSSNIASSNSQSHGYSPIAAKGHKDSVYALAMNDTGTLLLSGGTEKVVRVWDPRTGSKNMKLRGHTDNIRALLVDSTGRYCLSGSSDSMIRLWDLGQQRCVHSYAVHTDSVWALATTHSFGHVYSGGRDQSVYLTDLSTRESVLLCTNECPILQLSLQDDTIWVATTDSSVYGWPAEGLTPQKVFQKGGSFLAGNLSFSRARASLEGSAPVPVYKEPSFVVPGVPAIVQHEIMNNRRHVLTKDTTGSVKLWEITRGAVIEDFGKVSFEDKKKELFEMVSIPAWFTMDARLGCLSVHLDTPQCFSAEIYAVDLNVSGAQEDLKINLAHDTLCGLLVHWSKRKQKSSSHGLPNGDSSIGKDVPSKDSHRSRTEVDDTTENHTTHVLPSFEFSTVSPPSIITEGSSGGPWRKRITDLDGTEGVAFIYILLKVANYVVEKLVLDKPLDGGSDSTFVMGLSSAQSQLSQLDSSSRLGLKPWQKTKPCIEVLCNNQASL
;
A
#
# COMPACT_ATOMS: atom_id res chain seq x y z
N MET A 1 72.05 2.50 -20.47
CA MET A 1 72.12 1.32 -19.58
C MET A 1 71.00 1.42 -18.55
N LEU A 2 70.06 0.48 -18.60
CA LEU A 2 68.89 0.40 -17.73
C LEU A 2 69.27 0.02 -16.29
N LYS A 3 68.55 0.58 -15.31
CA LYS A 3 68.13 -0.14 -14.11
C LYS A 3 66.66 0.19 -13.83
N SER A 4 65.81 -0.84 -13.88
CA SER A 4 64.38 -0.78 -13.57
C SER A 4 64.14 -0.92 -12.07
N HIS A 5 63.30 -0.05 -11.50
CA HIS A 5 62.62 -0.29 -10.23
C HIS A 5 61.17 -0.70 -10.52
N ARG A 6 60.79 -1.91 -10.08
CA ARG A 6 59.39 -2.36 -10.03
C ARG A 6 58.81 -1.96 -8.67
N GLN A 7 57.80 -1.12 -8.67
CA GLN A 7 56.94 -0.85 -7.51
C GLN A 7 55.69 -1.75 -7.65
N GLY A 8 55.50 -2.68 -6.71
CA GLY A 8 54.30 -3.49 -6.62
C GLY A 8 53.12 -2.63 -6.13
N ARG A 9 52.02 -2.63 -6.87
CA ARG A 9 50.72 -2.12 -6.39
C ARG A 9 49.98 -3.27 -5.71
N GLU A 10 49.91 -3.21 -4.39
CA GLU A 10 48.89 -3.92 -3.61
C GLU A 10 47.51 -3.40 -4.01
N ILE A 11 46.65 -4.31 -4.49
CA ILE A 11 45.23 -4.05 -4.68
C ILE A 11 44.58 -4.18 -3.29
N LYS A 12 44.35 -3.05 -2.61
CA LYS A 12 43.56 -3.00 -1.37
C LYS A 12 42.13 -3.47 -1.66
N ALA A 13 41.67 -4.46 -0.90
CA ALA A 13 40.26 -4.84 -0.83
C ALA A 13 39.40 -3.60 -0.43
N PRO A 14 38.21 -3.42 -1.01
CA PRO A 14 37.35 -2.30 -0.65
C PRO A 14 36.87 -2.43 0.80
N ASP A 15 37.02 -1.33 1.53
CA ASP A 15 36.67 -1.20 2.95
C ASP A 15 35.13 -1.24 3.10
N LEU A 16 34.58 -2.42 3.45
CA LEU A 16 33.14 -2.68 3.62
C LEU A 16 32.55 -2.09 4.92
N LYS A 17 33.31 -1.30 5.69
CA LYS A 17 32.89 -0.77 6.99
C LYS A 17 31.97 0.47 6.94
N SER A 18 31.63 0.99 5.75
CA SER A 18 30.82 2.22 5.62
C SER A 18 29.47 2.05 4.91
N GLN A 19 29.07 0.83 4.51
CA GLN A 19 27.73 0.62 3.98
C GLN A 19 26.74 0.46 5.13
N ALA A 20 25.83 1.43 5.28
CA ALA A 20 24.65 1.27 6.12
C ALA A 20 23.95 -0.06 5.74
N PRO A 21 23.47 -0.86 6.71
CA PRO A 21 22.82 -2.12 6.40
C PRO A 21 21.68 -1.86 5.42
N VAL A 22 21.75 -2.49 4.25
CA VAL A 22 20.69 -2.41 3.25
C VAL A 22 19.49 -3.12 3.82
N LYS A 23 18.40 -2.37 3.92
CA LYS A 23 17.14 -2.81 4.47
C LYS A 23 16.36 -3.47 3.36
N GLY A 24 16.10 -4.75 3.51
CA GLY A 24 15.16 -5.46 2.66
C GLY A 24 13.88 -5.72 3.39
N SER A 25 12.81 -5.91 2.64
CA SER A 25 11.61 -6.67 3.00
C SER A 25 11.22 -7.51 1.77
N VAL A 26 10.48 -8.61 1.96
CA VAL A 26 10.23 -9.63 0.93
C VAL A 26 8.82 -10.21 1.15
N ARG A 27 7.76 -9.52 0.73
CA ARG A 27 6.39 -10.00 0.91
C ARG A 27 6.17 -11.31 0.10
N LEU A 28 5.44 -12.28 0.64
CA LEU A 28 5.09 -13.54 -0.02
C LEU A 28 3.61 -13.55 -0.40
N ASP A 29 3.28 -13.17 -1.63
CA ASP A 29 1.93 -13.36 -2.17
C ASP A 29 1.77 -14.81 -2.65
N HIS A 30 1.15 -15.66 -1.85
CA HIS A 30 0.59 -16.92 -2.37
C HIS A 30 -0.84 -16.66 -2.84
N ILE A 31 -1.08 -17.05 -4.08
CA ILE A 31 -2.17 -16.66 -4.98
C ILE A 31 -2.10 -15.19 -5.41
N VAL A 32 -2.09 -14.96 -6.74
CA VAL A 32 -2.62 -13.72 -7.31
C VAL A 32 -4.08 -13.70 -6.90
N ALA A 33 -4.37 -13.25 -5.68
CA ALA A 33 -5.74 -13.20 -5.19
C ALA A 33 -6.44 -12.29 -6.17
N LEU A 34 -7.28 -12.86 -7.03
CA LEU A 34 -8.04 -12.08 -8.01
C LEU A 34 -8.92 -11.07 -7.25
N GLU A 35 -9.32 -11.48 -6.05
CA GLU A 35 -10.16 -10.79 -5.08
C GLU A 35 -9.33 -10.05 -4.03
N HIS A 36 -9.94 -9.03 -3.41
CA HIS A 36 -9.35 -8.35 -2.26
C HIS A 36 -9.37 -9.23 -1.02
N CYS A 37 -8.45 -9.02 -0.08
CA CYS A 37 -8.41 -9.79 1.18
C CYS A 37 -8.55 -8.93 2.44
N ALA A 38 -8.97 -7.68 2.28
CA ALA A 38 -9.27 -6.75 3.37
C ALA A 38 -10.31 -5.73 2.91
N GLY A 39 -10.82 -4.94 3.87
CA GLY A 39 -11.85 -3.94 3.64
C GLY A 39 -11.55 -2.97 2.49
N ILE A 40 -12.57 -2.63 1.71
CA ILE A 40 -12.45 -1.74 0.54
C ILE A 40 -12.72 -0.30 0.98
N ASN A 41 -11.71 0.56 0.88
CA ASN A 41 -11.85 1.96 1.30
C ASN A 41 -12.40 2.84 0.18
N CYS A 42 -12.08 2.52 -1.08
CA CYS A 42 -12.44 3.38 -2.20
C CYS A 42 -12.78 2.62 -3.49
N MET A 43 -13.48 3.31 -4.37
CA MET A 43 -13.99 2.87 -5.66
C MET A 43 -13.95 4.04 -6.65
N ALA A 44 -13.62 3.75 -7.90
CA ALA A 44 -13.68 4.71 -9.00
C ALA A 44 -14.24 4.04 -10.26
N TYR A 45 -15.08 4.75 -11.02
CA TYR A 45 -15.73 4.22 -12.21
C TYR A 45 -15.20 4.88 -13.48
N LEU A 46 -14.87 4.06 -14.49
CA LEU A 46 -14.50 4.51 -15.83
C LEU A 46 -15.52 3.98 -16.84
N ASN A 47 -16.23 4.89 -17.49
CA ASN A 47 -17.17 4.55 -18.55
C ASN A 47 -16.42 4.26 -19.87
N GLY A 48 -16.75 3.15 -20.52
CA GLY A 48 -16.17 2.71 -21.78
C GLY A 48 -16.79 3.44 -22.97
N SER A 49 -16.40 4.70 -23.22
CA SER A 49 -17.01 5.47 -24.32
C SER A 49 -16.04 6.07 -25.34
N THR A 50 -14.77 5.68 -25.35
CA THR A 50 -13.79 6.15 -26.38
C THR A 50 -12.72 5.12 -26.78
N PHE A 51 -12.23 4.28 -25.87
CA PHE A 51 -11.09 3.37 -26.11
C PHE A 51 -11.30 1.91 -25.70
N SER A 52 -12.39 1.63 -24.98
CA SER A 52 -12.78 0.30 -24.49
C SER A 52 -14.27 0.11 -24.75
N THR A 53 -14.67 -1.12 -25.07
CA THR A 53 -16.08 -1.52 -25.19
C THR A 53 -16.73 -1.79 -23.83
N SER A 54 -15.94 -1.83 -22.77
CA SER A 54 -16.35 -2.30 -21.45
C SER A 54 -16.15 -1.21 -20.39
N ASP A 55 -17.09 -1.16 -19.46
CA ASP A 55 -17.02 -0.31 -18.28
C ASP A 55 -16.11 -0.94 -17.22
N TYR A 56 -15.35 -0.09 -16.52
CA TYR A 56 -14.42 -0.55 -15.49
C TYR A 56 -14.76 0.04 -14.13
N LEU A 57 -14.87 -0.85 -13.13
CA LEU A 57 -14.85 -0.50 -11.73
C LEU A 57 -13.44 -0.71 -11.19
N PHE A 58 -12.89 0.31 -10.55
CA PHE A 58 -11.66 0.21 -9.78
C PHE A 58 -11.99 0.16 -8.31
N SER A 59 -11.33 -0.69 -7.53
CA SER A 59 -11.45 -0.78 -6.08
C SER A 59 -10.09 -0.67 -5.41
N GLY A 60 -9.99 0.13 -4.36
CA GLY A 60 -8.79 0.27 -3.53
C GLY A 60 -9.03 -0.26 -2.12
N SER A 61 -8.13 -1.12 -1.66
CA SER A 61 -8.32 -1.92 -0.46
C SER A 61 -7.26 -1.66 0.62
N ARG A 62 -7.64 -2.02 1.85
CA ARG A 62 -6.74 -2.13 3.00
C ARG A 62 -5.69 -3.23 2.86
N ASP A 63 -5.73 -4.05 1.81
CA ASP A 63 -4.67 -5.00 1.47
C ASP A 63 -3.46 -4.36 0.75
N GLY A 64 -3.55 -3.04 0.51
CA GLY A 64 -2.54 -2.23 -0.16
C GLY A 64 -2.52 -2.39 -1.68
N THR A 65 -3.56 -2.97 -2.27
CA THR A 65 -3.71 -3.11 -3.72
C THR A 65 -4.90 -2.32 -4.26
N LEU A 66 -4.81 -2.00 -5.54
CA LEU A 66 -5.92 -1.54 -6.37
C LEU A 66 -6.25 -2.64 -7.38
N LYS A 67 -7.53 -2.84 -7.69
CA LYS A 67 -7.99 -3.82 -8.67
C LYS A 67 -8.93 -3.18 -9.66
N ARG A 68 -8.85 -3.64 -10.91
CA ARG A 68 -9.78 -3.28 -11.99
C ARG A 68 -10.68 -4.47 -12.29
N TRP A 69 -11.97 -4.20 -12.34
CA TRP A 69 -13.04 -5.13 -12.65
C TRP A 69 -13.72 -4.66 -13.92
N GLU A 70 -13.86 -5.56 -14.87
CA GLU A 70 -14.62 -5.33 -16.08
C GLU A 70 -16.09 -5.66 -15.82
N LEU A 71 -16.97 -4.70 -16.05
CA LEU A 71 -18.40 -4.83 -15.82
C LEU A 71 -19.08 -5.23 -17.14
N ASN A 72 -19.63 -6.44 -17.17
CA ASN A 72 -20.28 -7.02 -18.33
C ASN A 72 -21.73 -7.39 -17.98
N ASN A 73 -22.72 -6.64 -18.47
CA ASN A 73 -24.18 -6.91 -18.42
C ASN A 73 -24.63 -7.97 -17.39
N GLY A 74 -24.45 -7.70 -16.09
CA GLY A 74 -24.86 -8.65 -15.04
C GLY A 74 -23.74 -9.13 -14.11
N ASP A 75 -22.47 -9.04 -14.52
CA ASP A 75 -21.34 -9.64 -13.79
C ASP A 75 -20.10 -8.73 -13.80
N ALA A 76 -19.21 -8.94 -12.83
CA ALA A 76 -17.96 -8.21 -12.66
C ALA A 76 -16.78 -9.18 -12.69
N SER A 77 -16.04 -9.18 -13.80
CA SER A 77 -14.87 -10.05 -13.97
C SER A 77 -13.58 -9.33 -13.60
N PHE A 78 -12.70 -10.00 -12.86
CA PHE A 78 -11.37 -9.48 -12.58
C PHE A 78 -10.58 -9.22 -13.86
N SER A 79 -9.95 -8.05 -13.96
CA SER A 79 -9.16 -7.63 -15.12
C SER A 79 -7.67 -7.44 -14.78
N ALA A 80 -7.34 -6.62 -13.78
CA ALA A 80 -5.94 -6.30 -13.46
C ALA A 80 -5.74 -5.95 -11.98
N THR A 81 -4.51 -6.12 -11.49
CA THR A 81 -4.07 -5.66 -10.16
C THR A 81 -2.98 -4.60 -10.32
N PHE A 82 -3.13 -3.50 -9.58
CA PHE A 82 -2.25 -2.36 -9.52
C PHE A 82 -1.51 -2.39 -8.18
N GLU A 83 -0.28 -2.88 -8.22
CA GLU A 83 0.50 -3.21 -7.02
C GLU A 83 1.72 -2.31 -6.90
N SER A 84 1.73 -1.42 -5.91
CA SER A 84 2.89 -0.56 -5.60
C SER A 84 2.81 0.08 -4.22
N HIS A 85 1.59 0.29 -3.70
CA HIS A 85 1.40 0.76 -2.33
C HIS A 85 1.82 -0.32 -1.31
N VAL A 86 2.40 0.14 -0.19
CA VAL A 86 2.90 -0.74 0.89
C VAL A 86 1.99 -0.74 2.12
N ASP A 87 0.96 0.10 2.13
CA ASP A 87 -0.04 0.21 3.18
C ASP A 87 -1.42 0.45 2.53
N TRP A 88 -2.46 0.63 3.34
CA TRP A 88 -3.84 0.79 2.88
C TRP A 88 -3.97 1.81 1.75
N VAL A 89 -4.70 1.46 0.70
CA VAL A 89 -5.17 2.44 -0.28
C VAL A 89 -6.39 3.11 0.32
N ASN A 90 -6.34 4.43 0.53
CA ASN A 90 -7.38 5.16 1.24
C ASN A 90 -8.40 5.81 0.29
N ASP A 91 -7.93 6.30 -0.86
CA ASP A 91 -8.80 6.90 -1.86
C ASP A 91 -8.23 6.71 -3.27
N ALA A 92 -9.11 6.69 -4.26
CA ALA A 92 -8.76 6.56 -5.67
C ALA A 92 -9.78 7.28 -6.54
N ILE A 93 -9.28 8.03 -7.52
CA ILE A 93 -10.10 8.80 -8.45
C ILE A 93 -9.58 8.65 -9.87
N ILE A 94 -10.47 8.81 -10.84
CA ILE A 94 -10.14 8.81 -12.26
C ILE A 94 -10.10 10.25 -12.77
N VAL A 95 -9.06 10.55 -13.55
CA VAL A 95 -8.82 11.88 -14.08
C VAL A 95 -8.34 11.73 -15.52
N GLY A 96 -9.26 11.90 -16.47
CA GLY A 96 -9.02 11.51 -17.87
C GLY A 96 -8.76 10.00 -17.96
N GLU A 97 -7.64 9.61 -18.56
CA GLU A 97 -7.22 8.20 -18.69
C GLU A 97 -6.28 7.72 -17.56
N LYS A 98 -6.13 8.55 -16.53
CA LYS A 98 -5.22 8.29 -15.41
C LYS A 98 -6.04 7.91 -14.19
N LEU A 99 -5.59 6.86 -13.50
CA LEU A 99 -6.04 6.53 -12.15
C LEU A 99 -5.07 7.21 -11.18
N VAL A 100 -5.58 7.88 -10.17
CA VAL A 100 -4.78 8.47 -9.09
C VAL A 100 -5.22 7.87 -7.77
N SER A 101 -4.28 7.35 -6.99
CA SER A 101 -4.55 6.76 -5.69
C SER A 101 -3.70 7.38 -4.59
N CYS A 102 -4.20 7.33 -3.37
CA CYS A 102 -3.48 7.77 -2.18
C CYS A 102 -3.52 6.69 -1.08
N SER A 103 -2.52 6.71 -0.20
CA SER A 103 -2.31 5.62 0.75
C SER A 103 -1.76 6.09 2.10
N SER A 104 -1.95 5.22 3.10
CA SER A 104 -1.30 5.30 4.40
C SER A 104 0.23 5.13 4.32
N ASP A 105 0.78 4.74 3.18
CA ASP A 105 2.23 4.76 2.93
C ASP A 105 2.81 6.17 2.68
N THR A 106 2.01 7.22 2.91
CA THR A 106 2.29 8.65 2.71
C THR A 106 2.47 9.07 1.25
N THR A 107 2.16 8.19 0.29
CA THR A 107 2.34 8.47 -1.13
C THR A 107 1.03 8.68 -1.88
N ILE A 108 1.15 9.41 -3.00
CA ILE A 108 0.13 9.47 -4.05
C ILE A 108 0.75 8.84 -5.29
N LYS A 109 0.02 7.96 -5.96
CA LYS A 109 0.47 7.27 -7.17
C LYS A 109 -0.44 7.55 -8.34
N VAL A 110 0.16 7.68 -9.51
CA VAL A 110 -0.55 7.84 -10.79
C VAL A 110 -0.31 6.59 -11.61
N TRP A 111 -1.38 6.07 -12.19
CA TRP A 111 -1.41 4.85 -12.97
C TRP A 111 -2.12 5.11 -14.30
N ASN A 112 -1.82 4.28 -15.30
CA ASN A 112 -2.59 4.26 -16.53
C ASN A 112 -3.77 3.29 -16.35
N CYS A 113 -5.01 3.79 -16.51
CA CYS A 113 -6.24 3.02 -16.31
C CYS A 113 -6.32 1.74 -17.16
N PHE A 114 -5.71 1.76 -18.36
CA PHE A 114 -5.77 0.66 -19.32
C PHE A 114 -4.56 -0.28 -19.23
N SER A 115 -3.52 0.10 -18.48
CA SER A 115 -2.37 -0.78 -18.24
C SER A 115 -2.68 -1.89 -17.24
N ASP A 116 -1.89 -2.97 -17.27
CA ASP A 116 -1.98 -4.07 -16.31
C ASP A 116 -1.20 -3.77 -15.02
N GLY A 117 -1.44 -2.59 -14.42
CA GLY A 117 -0.89 -2.24 -13.11
C GLY A 117 0.36 -1.36 -13.11
N ALA A 118 0.74 -0.75 -14.23
CA ALA A 118 1.96 0.06 -14.32
C ALA A 118 1.81 1.42 -13.61
N CYS A 119 2.54 1.60 -12.50
CA CYS A 119 2.65 2.89 -11.82
C CYS A 119 3.52 3.86 -12.64
N THR A 120 2.92 4.96 -13.10
CA THR A 120 3.59 6.00 -13.90
C THR A 120 4.41 6.95 -13.03
N ARG A 121 3.90 7.34 -11.85
CA ARG A 121 4.56 8.31 -10.96
C ARG A 121 4.20 8.08 -9.51
N THR A 122 5.12 8.36 -8.59
CA THR A 122 4.86 8.40 -7.14
C THR A 122 5.28 9.76 -6.58
N PHE A 123 4.36 10.42 -5.88
CA PHE A 123 4.54 11.68 -5.16
C PHE A 123 4.68 11.39 -3.65
N ARG A 124 5.57 12.12 -2.97
CA ARG A 124 6.00 11.89 -1.57
C ARG A 124 6.04 13.18 -0.76
N GLN A 125 5.17 14.14 -1.10
CA GLN A 125 5.16 15.45 -0.46
C GLN A 125 4.43 15.45 0.88
N HIS A 126 3.50 14.51 1.11
CA HIS A 126 2.83 14.37 2.40
C HIS A 126 3.77 13.78 3.44
N SER A 127 3.67 14.30 4.67
CA SER A 127 4.46 13.89 5.82
C SER A 127 3.83 12.76 6.64
N ASP A 128 2.55 12.49 6.41
CA ASP A 128 1.73 11.49 7.11
C ASP A 128 0.74 10.84 6.13
N TYR A 129 -0.15 9.97 6.61
CA TYR A 129 -1.08 9.20 5.78
C TYR A 129 -1.93 10.12 4.90
N VAL A 130 -2.00 9.80 3.61
CA VAL A 130 -2.87 10.50 2.67
C VAL A 130 -4.22 9.78 2.66
N ILE A 131 -5.30 10.51 2.97
CA ILE A 131 -6.59 9.91 3.31
C ILE A 131 -7.64 10.11 2.22
N CYS A 132 -7.58 11.22 1.49
CA CYS A 132 -8.63 11.59 0.54
C CYS A 132 -8.06 12.33 -0.67
N LEU A 133 -8.76 12.20 -1.79
CA LEU A 133 -8.49 12.85 -3.06
C LEU A 133 -9.73 13.61 -3.54
N ALA A 134 -9.54 14.55 -4.45
CA ALA A 134 -10.63 15.17 -5.20
C ALA A 134 -10.13 15.60 -6.58
N ALA A 135 -10.96 15.51 -7.61
CA ALA A 135 -10.63 16.01 -8.94
C ALA A 135 -11.74 16.88 -9.52
N ALA A 136 -11.34 17.73 -10.46
CA ALA A 136 -12.25 18.48 -11.29
C ALA A 136 -12.66 17.62 -12.49
N GLU A 137 -13.93 17.21 -12.56
CA GLU A 137 -14.44 16.31 -13.61
C GLU A 137 -14.21 16.86 -15.03
N LYS A 138 -14.40 18.17 -15.24
CA LYS A 138 -14.18 18.81 -16.55
C LYS A 138 -12.74 19.22 -16.80
N ASN A 139 -11.87 19.15 -15.79
CA ASN A 139 -10.47 19.54 -15.91
C ASN A 139 -9.55 18.38 -15.52
N SER A 140 -9.25 17.53 -16.51
CA SER A 140 -8.60 16.22 -16.34
C SER A 140 -7.11 16.27 -15.97
N ASN A 141 -6.59 17.39 -15.46
CA ASN A 141 -5.23 17.48 -14.94
C ASN A 141 -5.16 17.94 -13.47
N ILE A 142 -6.24 18.52 -12.90
CA ILE A 142 -6.20 19.05 -11.54
C ILE A 142 -6.73 18.05 -10.52
N VAL A 143 -5.88 17.72 -9.55
CA VAL A 143 -6.20 16.83 -8.42
C VAL A 143 -5.85 17.53 -7.12
N ALA A 144 -6.63 17.31 -6.07
CA ALA A 144 -6.27 17.66 -4.71
C ALA A 144 -6.09 16.40 -3.86
N SER A 145 -5.25 16.50 -2.85
CA SER A 145 -4.99 15.42 -1.88
C SER A 145 -4.91 15.98 -0.47
N GLY A 146 -5.49 15.26 0.49
CA GLY A 146 -5.52 15.64 1.90
C GLY A 146 -5.05 14.50 2.79
N GLY A 147 -4.37 14.82 3.89
CA GLY A 147 -3.79 13.82 4.79
C GLY A 147 -3.92 14.14 6.28
N LEU A 148 -3.46 13.18 7.10
CA LEU A 148 -3.52 13.27 8.56
C LEU A 148 -2.61 14.35 9.15
N GLY A 149 -1.55 14.74 8.44
CA GLY A 149 -0.67 15.86 8.79
C GLY A 149 -1.33 17.24 8.67
N GLY A 150 -2.60 17.30 8.24
CA GLY A 150 -3.32 18.55 7.97
C GLY A 150 -2.92 19.21 6.63
N GLU A 151 -2.11 18.53 5.84
CA GLU A 151 -1.63 18.99 4.55
C GLU A 151 -2.73 18.82 3.49
N VAL A 152 -2.92 19.86 2.68
CA VAL A 152 -3.75 19.81 1.47
C VAL A 152 -2.93 20.35 0.32
N PHE A 153 -2.71 19.51 -0.68
CA PHE A 153 -1.96 19.84 -1.90
C PHE A 153 -2.88 19.79 -3.12
N VAL A 154 -2.67 20.72 -4.05
CA VAL A 154 -3.30 20.75 -5.37
C VAL A 154 -2.20 20.48 -6.41
N TRP A 155 -2.47 19.49 -7.25
CA TRP A 155 -1.59 18.92 -8.25
C TRP A 155 -2.10 19.25 -9.64
N ASP A 156 -1.19 19.65 -10.51
CA ASP A 156 -1.36 19.66 -11.95
C ASP A 156 -0.59 18.46 -12.47
N LEU A 157 -1.32 17.42 -12.84
CA LEU A 157 -0.75 16.15 -13.25
C LEU A 157 0.07 16.27 -14.53
N ASP A 158 -0.30 17.14 -15.47
CA ASP A 158 0.44 17.29 -16.71
C ASP A 158 1.78 17.98 -16.47
N ALA A 159 1.78 19.03 -15.64
CA ALA A 159 3.02 19.68 -15.20
C ALA A 159 3.89 18.74 -14.33
N ALA A 160 3.28 17.90 -13.51
CA ALA A 160 3.99 16.96 -12.63
C ALA A 160 4.60 15.76 -13.36
N LEU A 161 4.03 15.39 -14.52
CA LEU A 161 4.49 14.28 -15.36
C LEU A 161 5.43 14.74 -16.49
N ALA A 162 5.59 16.05 -16.71
CA ALA A 162 6.49 16.59 -17.71
C ALA A 162 7.96 16.15 -17.49
N PRO A 163 8.71 15.77 -18.54
CA PRO A 163 10.11 15.39 -18.41
C PRO A 163 10.95 16.54 -17.84
N VAL A 164 11.69 16.29 -16.77
CA VAL A 164 12.65 17.26 -16.24
C VAL A 164 13.84 17.32 -17.20
N ALA A 165 13.94 18.41 -17.98
CA ALA A 165 15.12 18.65 -18.80
C ALA A 165 16.35 18.75 -17.88
N LYS A 166 17.30 17.82 -18.02
CA LYS A 166 18.62 17.98 -17.40
C LYS A 166 19.29 19.17 -18.09
N SER A 167 19.56 20.24 -17.35
CA SER A 167 20.50 21.25 -17.82
C SER A 167 21.84 20.57 -18.00
N VAL A 168 22.27 20.41 -19.25
CA VAL A 168 23.66 20.09 -19.55
C VAL A 168 24.45 21.32 -19.12
N ASP A 169 25.35 21.14 -18.15
CA ASP A 169 26.37 22.13 -17.81
C ASP A 169 27.18 22.45 -19.08
N ALA A 170 26.81 23.54 -19.76
CA ALA A 170 27.61 24.12 -20.80
C ALA A 170 28.77 24.84 -20.12
N LYS A 171 29.95 24.27 -20.28
CA LYS A 171 31.23 24.86 -19.87
C LYS A 171 31.32 26.29 -20.40
N GLU A 172 31.70 27.20 -19.52
CA GLU A 172 32.26 28.50 -19.86
C GLU A 172 33.42 28.29 -20.85
N ASP A 173 33.37 28.98 -21.99
CA ASP A 173 34.56 29.55 -22.63
C ASP A 173 34.15 30.53 -23.76
N GLU A 174 34.66 31.75 -23.60
CA GLU A 174 35.00 32.81 -24.57
C GLU A 174 33.94 33.56 -25.43
N VAL A 175 33.94 34.88 -25.22
CA VAL A 175 33.31 35.95 -26.01
C VAL A 175 34.23 36.35 -27.18
N PRO A 176 33.70 36.76 -28.35
CA PRO A 176 33.93 38.15 -28.78
C PRO A 176 32.73 38.86 -29.45
N ASN A 177 32.54 40.11 -28.98
CA ASN A 177 31.96 41.33 -29.57
C ASN A 177 31.30 41.33 -30.97
N GLY A 178 30.15 42.04 -31.06
CA GLY A 178 29.68 42.69 -32.30
C GLY A 178 28.24 43.25 -32.24
N ASN A 179 28.11 44.54 -31.93
CA ASN A 179 26.91 45.38 -31.82
C ASN A 179 25.79 45.21 -32.89
N SER A 180 24.52 45.25 -32.45
CA SER A 180 23.53 46.30 -32.83
C SER A 180 22.15 46.17 -32.14
N GLY A 181 21.85 47.09 -31.22
CA GLY A 181 20.59 47.84 -31.00
C GLY A 181 19.25 47.16 -30.55
N PRO A 182 18.38 47.84 -29.76
CA PRO A 182 17.52 47.26 -28.69
C PRO A 182 15.98 47.54 -28.92
N PRO A 183 14.98 47.41 -27.97
CA PRO A 183 14.96 47.37 -26.47
C PRO A 183 14.17 46.19 -25.80
N LEU A 184 14.58 45.68 -24.61
CA LEU A 184 14.18 46.02 -23.20
C LEU A 184 12.65 46.04 -22.96
N THR A 185 11.98 45.06 -22.32
CA THR A 185 11.83 44.73 -20.85
C THR A 185 11.69 45.95 -19.92
N THR A 186 10.66 46.06 -19.05
CA THR A 186 10.58 45.53 -17.67
C THR A 186 9.26 46.05 -17.01
N LEU A 187 8.67 45.45 -15.97
CA LEU A 187 9.01 45.73 -14.55
C LEU A 187 8.35 44.78 -13.52
N CYS A 188 9.11 44.58 -12.44
CA CYS A 188 8.93 43.74 -11.27
C CYS A 188 8.16 44.43 -10.11
N SER A 189 7.81 43.66 -9.07
CA SER A 189 7.79 44.11 -7.66
C SER A 189 8.16 42.93 -6.74
N VAL A 190 9.42 42.75 -6.34
CA VAL A 190 10.05 43.19 -5.08
C VAL A 190 9.18 42.99 -3.82
N ASN A 191 9.55 42.00 -3.00
CA ASN A 191 9.63 42.16 -1.56
C ASN A 191 10.63 41.15 -0.97
N SER A 192 11.60 41.66 -0.23
CA SER A 192 12.69 40.95 0.42
C SER A 192 12.64 41.17 1.93
N SER A 193 12.66 40.09 2.71
CA SER A 193 13.46 39.97 3.96
C SER A 193 13.43 38.54 4.51
N SER A 194 14.55 37.85 4.28
CA SER A 194 15.27 36.90 5.13
C SER A 194 14.53 36.12 6.22
N ASN A 195 14.53 34.79 6.10
CA ASN A 195 15.02 33.92 7.16
C ASN A 195 15.61 32.62 6.57
N ILE A 196 16.81 32.31 7.05
CA ILE A 196 17.69 31.22 6.63
C ILE A 196 17.11 29.88 7.09
N ALA A 197 16.94 28.93 6.16
CA ALA A 197 16.76 27.52 6.48
C ALA A 197 17.50 26.65 5.46
N SER A 198 18.32 25.76 6.01
CA SER A 198 19.14 24.71 5.41
C SER A 198 18.67 24.15 4.07
N SER A 199 19.51 24.29 3.05
CA SER A 199 19.38 23.62 1.76
C SER A 199 19.60 22.11 1.91
N ASN A 200 18.51 21.34 1.85
CA ASN A 200 18.57 19.99 1.28
C ASN A 200 18.43 20.14 -0.24
N SER A 201 19.32 19.50 -0.99
CA SER A 201 19.38 19.54 -2.44
C SER A 201 18.13 18.90 -3.08
N GLN A 202 17.08 19.68 -3.29
CA GLN A 202 16.00 19.36 -4.22
C GLN A 202 16.41 19.86 -5.61
N SER A 203 16.65 18.92 -6.53
CA SER A 203 16.71 19.20 -7.96
C SER A 203 15.47 19.99 -8.38
N HIS A 204 15.64 21.11 -9.09
CA HIS A 204 14.54 21.94 -9.59
C HIS A 204 13.47 21.07 -10.28
N GLY A 205 12.35 20.87 -9.59
CA GLY A 205 11.29 19.95 -9.98
C GLY A 205 9.93 20.49 -9.56
N TYR A 206 8.88 20.03 -10.25
CA TYR A 206 7.49 20.40 -10.01
C TYR A 206 7.13 20.40 -8.51
N SER A 207 6.51 21.47 -8.03
CA SER A 207 6.00 21.61 -6.66
C SER A 207 4.49 21.85 -6.67
N PRO A 208 3.70 21.05 -5.93
CA PRO A 208 2.26 21.27 -5.86
C PRO A 208 1.91 22.56 -5.10
N ILE A 209 0.71 23.07 -5.34
CA ILE A 209 0.19 24.23 -4.62
C ILE A 209 -0.32 23.76 -3.25
N ALA A 210 0.19 24.35 -2.17
CA ALA A 210 -0.24 24.03 -0.81
C ALA A 210 -1.39 24.95 -0.36
N ALA A 211 -2.54 24.37 -0.01
CA ALA A 211 -3.66 25.08 0.61
C ALA A 211 -3.42 25.23 2.12
N LYS A 212 -2.70 26.30 2.50
CA LYS A 212 -2.22 26.51 3.87
C LYS A 212 -3.35 26.93 4.82
N GLY A 213 -3.61 26.13 5.85
CA GLY A 213 -4.33 26.61 7.04
C GLY A 213 -5.17 25.59 7.80
N HIS A 214 -5.20 24.33 7.39
CA HIS A 214 -5.55 23.22 8.28
C HIS A 214 -4.44 23.04 9.32
N LYS A 215 -4.83 22.85 10.58
CA LYS A 215 -3.91 22.50 11.67
C LYS A 215 -4.15 21.08 12.19
N ASP A 216 -5.30 20.50 11.88
CA ASP A 216 -5.68 19.15 12.24
C ASP A 216 -5.89 18.29 10.98
N SER A 217 -6.01 16.98 11.19
CA SER A 217 -6.15 15.96 10.15
C SER A 217 -7.33 16.19 9.20
N VAL A 218 -7.08 16.03 7.91
CA VAL A 218 -8.08 16.13 6.83
C VAL A 218 -8.56 14.73 6.46
N TYR A 219 -9.89 14.54 6.45
CA TYR A 219 -10.53 13.25 6.18
C TYR A 219 -11.41 13.26 4.93
N ALA A 220 -11.81 14.43 4.44
CA ALA A 220 -12.65 14.57 3.26
C ALA A 220 -12.19 15.73 2.40
N LEU A 221 -12.19 15.53 1.09
CA LEU A 221 -12.02 16.55 0.07
C LEU A 221 -13.15 16.45 -0.95
N ALA A 222 -13.49 17.57 -1.57
CA ALA A 222 -14.35 17.60 -2.74
C ALA A 222 -14.00 18.80 -3.61
N MET A 223 -14.13 18.66 -4.92
CA MET A 223 -13.87 19.72 -5.90
C MET A 223 -15.08 19.84 -6.81
N ASN A 224 -15.39 21.05 -7.28
CA ASN A 224 -16.43 21.21 -8.31
C ASN A 224 -15.88 20.83 -9.69
N ASP A 225 -16.77 20.56 -10.65
CA ASP A 225 -16.40 20.08 -11.99
C ASP A 225 -15.38 20.96 -12.70
N THR A 226 -15.44 22.28 -12.48
CA THR A 226 -14.57 23.27 -13.13
C THR A 226 -13.22 23.46 -12.43
N GLY A 227 -13.02 22.89 -11.24
CA GLY A 227 -11.79 23.02 -10.47
C GLY A 227 -11.56 24.42 -9.87
N THR A 228 -12.61 25.21 -9.70
CA THR A 228 -12.52 26.57 -9.13
C THR A 228 -12.74 26.61 -7.62
N LEU A 229 -13.29 25.55 -7.04
CA LEU A 229 -13.55 25.43 -5.61
C LEU A 229 -13.03 24.09 -5.08
N LEU A 230 -12.20 24.15 -4.04
CA LEU A 230 -11.80 22.98 -3.27
C LEU A 230 -12.37 23.08 -1.87
N LEU A 231 -13.10 22.04 -1.47
CA LEU A 231 -13.61 21.85 -0.13
C LEU A 231 -12.78 20.84 0.64
N SER A 232 -12.69 21.06 1.94
CA SER A 232 -11.99 20.16 2.85
C SER A 232 -12.66 20.10 4.20
N GLY A 233 -12.68 18.91 4.79
CA GLY A 233 -13.28 18.59 6.07
C GLY A 233 -12.42 17.59 6.83
N GLY A 234 -12.50 17.63 8.15
CA GLY A 234 -11.69 16.78 9.01
C GLY A 234 -11.99 16.99 10.48
N THR A 235 -10.99 16.74 11.34
CA THR A 235 -11.13 16.80 12.80
C THR A 235 -11.26 18.22 13.34
N GLU A 236 -11.03 19.25 12.51
CA GLU A 236 -11.39 20.64 12.81
C GLU A 236 -12.90 20.88 12.88
N LYS A 237 -13.73 19.93 12.40
CA LYS A 237 -15.22 19.99 12.44
C LYS A 237 -15.81 21.15 11.64
N VAL A 238 -15.02 21.71 10.73
CA VAL A 238 -15.35 22.87 9.90
C VAL A 238 -15.10 22.52 8.45
N VAL A 239 -16.04 22.86 7.56
CA VAL A 239 -15.78 22.80 6.12
C VAL A 239 -15.01 24.06 5.72
N ARG A 240 -13.85 23.87 5.10
CA ARG A 240 -13.03 24.96 4.54
C ARG A 240 -13.12 24.96 3.04
N VAL A 241 -13.18 26.16 2.47
CA VAL A 241 -13.23 26.39 1.03
C VAL A 241 -11.98 27.15 0.61
N TRP A 242 -11.39 26.71 -0.49
CA TRP A 242 -10.15 27.24 -1.05
C TRP A 242 -10.34 27.55 -2.53
N ASP A 243 -9.58 28.53 -3.03
CA ASP A 243 -9.32 28.69 -4.46
C ASP A 243 -8.14 27.77 -4.83
N PRO A 244 -8.36 26.69 -5.61
CA PRO A 244 -7.32 25.71 -5.94
C PRO A 244 -6.14 26.31 -6.71
N ARG A 245 -6.39 27.37 -7.50
CA ARG A 245 -5.36 28.00 -8.36
C ARG A 245 -4.34 28.80 -7.55
N THR A 246 -4.77 29.38 -6.44
CA THR A 246 -3.90 30.23 -5.60
C THR A 246 -3.52 29.56 -4.28
N GLY A 247 -4.22 28.49 -3.87
CA GLY A 247 -4.13 27.92 -2.53
C GLY A 247 -4.69 28.84 -1.45
N SER A 248 -5.37 29.93 -1.84
CA SER A 248 -5.87 30.94 -0.91
C SER A 248 -7.18 30.48 -0.27
N LYS A 249 -7.33 30.82 1.02
CA LYS A 249 -8.51 30.48 1.82
C LYS A 249 -9.66 31.44 1.52
N ASN A 250 -10.83 30.90 1.20
CA ASN A 250 -12.03 31.69 0.91
C ASN A 250 -12.99 31.79 2.11
N MET A 251 -13.40 30.67 2.72
CA MET A 251 -14.40 30.71 3.80
C MET A 251 -14.30 29.52 4.78
N LYS A 252 -15.05 29.59 5.88
CA LYS A 252 -15.18 28.55 6.92
C LYS A 252 -16.65 28.36 7.28
N LEU A 253 -17.16 27.14 7.13
CA LEU A 253 -18.54 26.80 7.47
C LEU A 253 -18.56 25.98 8.76
N ARG A 254 -19.10 26.57 9.83
CA ARG A 254 -19.20 25.95 11.16
C ARG A 254 -20.58 25.37 11.38
N GLY A 255 -20.65 24.20 12.00
CA GLY A 255 -21.92 23.61 12.44
C GLY A 255 -21.83 22.14 12.84
N HIS A 256 -20.93 21.36 12.22
CA HIS A 256 -20.66 20.00 12.69
C HIS A 256 -20.03 19.99 14.08
N THR A 257 -20.34 18.95 14.84
CA THR A 257 -19.85 18.76 16.22
C THR A 257 -18.81 17.66 16.34
N ASP A 258 -18.53 16.96 15.23
CA ASP A 258 -17.49 15.95 15.14
C ASP A 258 -16.81 15.92 13.75
N ASN A 259 -15.88 14.99 13.55
CA ASN A 259 -15.07 14.82 12.34
C ASN A 259 -15.94 14.73 11.08
N ILE A 260 -15.57 15.48 10.03
CA ILE A 260 -16.24 15.45 8.73
C ILE A 260 -15.52 14.44 7.85
N ARG A 261 -16.26 13.40 7.41
CA ARG A 261 -15.70 12.25 6.70
C ARG A 261 -16.13 12.13 5.24
N ALA A 262 -17.21 12.80 4.85
CA ALA A 262 -17.65 12.87 3.46
C ALA A 262 -17.97 14.30 3.07
N LEU A 263 -17.62 14.67 1.83
CA LEU A 263 -17.95 15.94 1.22
C LEU A 263 -18.35 15.72 -0.24
N LEU A 264 -19.38 16.43 -0.68
CA LEU A 264 -19.78 16.53 -2.08
C LEU A 264 -20.08 18.00 -2.41
N VAL A 265 -19.85 18.38 -3.67
CA VAL A 265 -20.18 19.71 -4.21
C VAL A 265 -21.09 19.52 -5.40
N ASP A 266 -22.06 20.42 -5.58
CA ASP A 266 -22.84 20.42 -6.81
C ASP A 266 -22.01 20.94 -7.99
N SER A 267 -22.42 20.59 -9.21
CA SER A 267 -21.72 20.99 -10.44
C SER A 267 -21.62 22.52 -10.62
N THR A 268 -22.53 23.29 -9.99
CA THR A 268 -22.50 24.76 -10.03
C THR A 268 -21.53 25.37 -9.02
N GLY A 269 -21.09 24.62 -8.01
CA GLY A 269 -20.28 25.12 -6.91
C GLY A 269 -21.04 26.04 -5.95
N ARG A 270 -22.37 25.98 -5.92
CA ARG A 270 -23.23 26.76 -5.02
C ARG A 270 -23.53 26.02 -3.72
N TYR A 271 -23.70 24.70 -3.79
CA TYR A 271 -24.12 23.87 -2.68
C TYR A 271 -23.08 22.81 -2.36
N CYS A 272 -22.99 22.47 -1.08
CA CYS A 272 -22.16 21.38 -0.60
C CYS A 272 -22.94 20.51 0.38
N LEU A 273 -22.74 19.20 0.30
CA LEU A 273 -23.17 18.25 1.31
C LEU A 273 -21.98 17.76 2.12
N SER A 274 -22.17 17.61 3.43
CA SER A 274 -21.17 17.02 4.32
C SER A 274 -21.77 15.97 5.24
N GLY A 275 -21.08 14.84 5.36
CA GLY A 275 -21.39 13.75 6.28
C GLY A 275 -20.35 13.69 7.40
N SER A 276 -20.81 13.55 8.65
CA SER A 276 -19.94 13.64 9.82
C SER A 276 -20.15 12.50 10.81
N SER A 277 -19.12 12.30 11.63
CA SER A 277 -19.16 11.41 12.80
C SER A 277 -20.14 11.87 13.88
N ASP A 278 -20.71 13.09 13.77
CA ASP A 278 -21.80 13.56 14.62
C ASP A 278 -23.18 13.00 14.23
N SER A 279 -23.23 11.99 13.36
CA SER A 279 -24.42 11.32 12.80
C SER A 279 -25.31 12.19 11.90
N MET A 280 -24.87 13.40 11.55
CA MET A 280 -25.63 14.32 10.73
C MET A 280 -25.08 14.43 9.30
N ILE A 281 -26.00 14.66 8.37
CA ILE A 281 -25.70 15.18 7.03
C ILE A 281 -26.09 16.66 7.01
N ARG A 282 -25.27 17.53 6.44
CA ARG A 282 -25.58 18.96 6.31
C ARG A 282 -25.51 19.43 4.87
N LEU A 283 -26.51 20.20 4.46
CA LEU A 283 -26.52 20.97 3.21
C LEU A 283 -26.09 22.40 3.50
N TRP A 284 -25.11 22.89 2.76
CA TRP A 284 -24.55 24.23 2.87
C TRP A 284 -24.79 25.03 1.60
N ASP A 285 -25.17 26.29 1.74
CA ASP A 285 -25.13 27.26 0.64
C ASP A 285 -23.83 28.05 0.77
N LEU A 286 -22.94 27.89 -0.21
CA LEU A 286 -21.61 28.51 -0.23
C LEU A 286 -21.69 30.02 -0.51
N GLY A 287 -22.73 30.48 -1.22
CA GLY A 287 -22.96 31.90 -1.47
C GLY A 287 -23.45 32.63 -0.20
N GLN A 288 -24.33 31.99 0.56
CA GLN A 288 -24.82 32.51 1.85
C GLN A 288 -23.90 32.18 3.04
N GLN A 289 -22.90 31.32 2.84
CA GLN A 289 -21.95 30.86 3.85
C GLN A 289 -22.60 30.29 5.12
N ARG A 290 -23.71 29.54 4.95
CA ARG A 290 -24.46 28.98 6.08
C ARG A 290 -24.97 27.58 5.80
N CYS A 291 -25.23 26.86 6.89
CA CYS A 291 -25.99 25.62 6.83
C CYS A 291 -27.44 25.94 6.47
N VAL A 292 -27.93 25.33 5.39
CA VAL A 292 -29.32 25.44 4.94
C VAL A 292 -30.15 24.44 5.72
N HIS A 293 -29.82 23.15 5.64
CA HIS A 293 -30.55 22.05 6.26
C HIS A 293 -29.58 21.06 6.94
N SER A 294 -30.09 20.36 7.96
CA SER A 294 -29.39 19.26 8.64
C SER A 294 -30.33 18.05 8.68
N TYR A 295 -29.84 16.90 8.26
CA TYR A 295 -30.62 15.66 8.14
C TYR A 295 -30.12 14.65 9.19
N ALA A 296 -30.96 14.39 10.21
CA ALA A 296 -30.75 13.35 11.20
C ALA A 296 -31.43 12.06 10.73
N VAL A 297 -30.68 11.22 10.02
CA VAL A 297 -31.17 9.96 9.43
C VAL A 297 -30.46 8.76 10.04
N HIS A 298 -29.16 8.88 10.28
CA HIS A 298 -28.32 7.81 10.80
C HIS A 298 -28.35 7.74 12.33
N THR A 299 -28.12 6.55 12.88
CA THR A 299 -27.99 6.33 14.33
C THR A 299 -26.54 6.41 14.83
N ASP A 300 -25.59 6.41 13.90
CA ASP A 300 -24.16 6.54 14.16
C ASP A 300 -23.51 7.39 13.05
N SER A 301 -22.19 7.45 13.03
CA SER A 301 -21.35 8.26 12.17
C SER A 301 -21.62 8.06 10.67
N VAL A 302 -21.76 9.15 9.93
CA VAL A 302 -21.87 9.15 8.46
C VAL A 302 -20.48 9.28 7.85
N TRP A 303 -20.10 8.31 7.02
CA TRP A 303 -18.75 8.20 6.46
C TRP A 303 -18.73 8.37 4.93
N ALA A 304 -19.83 8.06 4.26
CA ALA A 304 -19.92 8.07 2.81
C ALA A 304 -21.18 8.81 2.35
N LEU A 305 -21.04 9.54 1.24
CA LEU A 305 -22.15 10.20 0.55
C LEU A 305 -22.00 9.96 -0.97
N ALA A 306 -23.13 9.83 -1.66
CA ALA A 306 -23.22 9.92 -3.12
C ALA A 306 -24.49 10.72 -3.48
N THR A 307 -24.52 11.36 -4.65
CA THR A 307 -25.68 12.16 -5.08
C THR A 307 -26.11 11.80 -6.49
N THR A 308 -27.39 12.03 -6.80
CA THR A 308 -27.85 12.04 -8.19
C THR A 308 -27.19 13.18 -8.96
N HIS A 309 -27.07 13.07 -10.29
CA HIS A 309 -26.52 14.15 -11.14
C HIS A 309 -27.24 15.50 -10.99
N SER A 310 -28.53 15.47 -10.65
CA SER A 310 -29.33 16.66 -10.38
C SER A 310 -29.05 17.33 -9.02
N PHE A 311 -28.24 16.70 -8.16
CA PHE A 311 -28.00 17.12 -6.78
C PHE A 311 -29.29 17.31 -5.96
N GLY A 312 -30.37 16.61 -6.32
CA GLY A 312 -31.67 16.66 -5.64
C GLY A 312 -31.84 15.61 -4.55
N HIS A 313 -31.11 14.50 -4.66
CA HIS A 313 -31.16 13.40 -3.70
C HIS A 313 -29.75 13.00 -3.28
N VAL A 314 -29.63 12.56 -2.03
CA VAL A 314 -28.39 12.06 -1.44
C VAL A 314 -28.56 10.64 -0.95
N TYR A 315 -27.61 9.79 -1.30
CA TYR A 315 -27.37 8.48 -0.70
C TYR A 315 -26.35 8.66 0.42
N SER A 316 -26.60 8.08 1.58
CA SER A 316 -25.72 8.20 2.74
C SER A 316 -25.53 6.88 3.45
N GLY A 317 -24.31 6.65 3.94
CA GLY A 317 -23.90 5.43 4.61
C GLY A 317 -22.78 5.67 5.61
N GLY A 318 -22.65 4.78 6.58
CA GLY A 318 -21.54 4.84 7.53
C GLY A 318 -21.52 3.70 8.53
N ARG A 319 -21.26 4.05 9.79
CA ARG A 319 -21.00 3.09 10.87
C ARG A 319 -22.22 2.25 11.26
N ASP A 320 -23.42 2.78 11.05
CA ASP A 320 -24.69 2.07 11.31
C ASP A 320 -25.10 1.10 10.19
N GLN A 321 -24.21 0.87 9.21
CA GLN A 321 -24.33 -0.16 8.17
C GLN A 321 -25.50 0.03 7.20
N SER A 322 -26.26 1.12 7.37
CA SER A 322 -27.48 1.39 6.62
C SER A 322 -27.22 2.35 5.49
N VAL A 323 -27.82 2.12 4.33
CA VAL A 323 -27.85 3.07 3.22
C VAL A 323 -29.21 3.74 3.18
N TYR A 324 -29.24 5.05 3.32
CA TYR A 324 -30.46 5.84 3.17
C TYR A 324 -30.43 6.65 1.88
N LEU A 325 -31.59 6.78 1.25
CA LEU A 325 -31.84 7.74 0.18
C LEU A 325 -32.69 8.87 0.75
N THR A 326 -32.21 10.12 0.63
CA THR A 326 -32.90 11.31 1.15
C THR A 326 -33.12 12.33 0.05
N ASP A 327 -34.36 12.79 -0.10
CA ASP A 327 -34.72 13.94 -0.94
C ASP A 327 -34.35 15.23 -0.18
N LEU A 328 -33.49 16.05 -0.78
CA LEU A 328 -32.96 17.26 -0.14
C LEU A 328 -34.00 18.38 -0.06
N SER A 329 -35.05 18.34 -0.89
CA SER A 329 -36.10 19.35 -0.96
C SER A 329 -37.23 19.06 0.04
N THR A 330 -37.74 17.83 0.05
CA THR A 330 -38.83 17.39 0.94
C THR A 330 -38.33 16.95 2.30
N ARG A 331 -37.03 16.59 2.41
CA ARG A 331 -36.39 15.98 3.57
C ARG A 331 -36.96 14.61 3.92
N GLU A 332 -37.64 13.97 2.99
CA GLU A 332 -38.04 12.58 3.16
C GLU A 332 -36.85 11.65 2.93
N SER A 333 -36.74 10.63 3.77
CA SER A 333 -35.71 9.61 3.73
C SER A 333 -36.35 8.23 3.69
N VAL A 334 -35.71 7.31 3.00
CA VAL A 334 -36.10 5.89 2.94
C VAL A 334 -34.87 5.02 3.17
N LEU A 335 -35.03 3.92 3.92
CA LEU A 335 -33.97 2.94 4.13
C LEU A 335 -33.86 2.05 2.88
N LEU A 336 -32.77 2.20 2.14
CA LEU A 336 -32.55 1.45 0.89
C LEU A 336 -32.18 0.00 1.18
N CYS A 337 -31.12 -0.19 1.98
CA CYS A 337 -30.60 -1.49 2.38
C CYS A 337 -29.83 -1.39 3.71
N THR A 338 -29.60 -2.53 4.34
CA THR A 338 -28.72 -2.68 5.51
C THR A 338 -27.67 -3.75 5.18
N ASN A 339 -26.40 -3.40 5.33
CA ASN A 339 -25.27 -4.30 5.09
C ASN A 339 -24.83 -4.97 6.41
N GLU A 340 -23.97 -5.98 6.32
CA GLU A 340 -23.39 -6.65 7.50
C GLU A 340 -22.21 -5.88 8.11
N CYS A 341 -21.55 -5.04 7.31
CA CYS A 341 -20.34 -4.32 7.67
C CYS A 341 -20.52 -2.79 7.54
N PRO A 342 -19.82 -1.99 8.38
CA PRO A 342 -19.78 -0.53 8.23
C PRO A 342 -19.39 -0.07 6.82
N ILE A 343 -20.10 0.93 6.31
CA ILE A 343 -19.94 1.45 4.94
C ILE A 343 -18.83 2.49 4.93
N LEU A 344 -17.85 2.32 4.04
CA LEU A 344 -16.68 3.19 3.90
C LEU A 344 -16.83 4.17 2.74
N GLN A 345 -17.42 3.74 1.62
CA GLN A 345 -17.66 4.60 0.47
C GLN A 345 -18.91 4.17 -0.31
N LEU A 346 -19.53 5.13 -0.99
CA LEU A 346 -20.67 4.97 -1.87
C LEU A 346 -20.33 5.56 -3.24
N SER A 347 -20.70 4.88 -4.31
CA SER A 347 -20.56 5.38 -5.68
C SER A 347 -21.81 5.07 -6.48
N LEU A 348 -22.54 6.12 -6.88
CA LEU A 348 -23.74 5.98 -7.69
C LEU A 348 -23.33 5.95 -9.15
N GLN A 349 -23.68 4.87 -9.85
CA GLN A 349 -23.51 4.73 -11.28
C GLN A 349 -24.82 4.28 -11.91
N ASP A 350 -25.39 5.13 -12.75
CA ASP A 350 -26.69 4.91 -13.39
C ASP A 350 -27.77 4.54 -12.35
N ASP A 351 -28.32 3.32 -12.43
CA ASP A 351 -29.33 2.82 -11.52
C ASP A 351 -28.78 1.89 -10.42
N THR A 352 -27.45 1.84 -10.23
CA THR A 352 -26.78 1.03 -9.21
C THR A 352 -25.99 1.91 -8.23
N ILE A 353 -26.16 1.67 -6.94
CA ILE A 353 -25.30 2.23 -5.89
C ILE A 353 -24.31 1.15 -5.45
N TRP A 354 -23.04 1.35 -5.77
CA TRP A 354 -21.96 0.50 -5.29
C TRP A 354 -21.58 0.89 -3.88
N VAL A 355 -21.41 -0.10 -3.02
CA VAL A 355 -21.17 0.04 -1.58
C VAL A 355 -19.89 -0.70 -1.23
N ALA A 356 -18.88 0.06 -0.82
CA ALA A 356 -17.65 -0.47 -0.25
C ALA A 356 -17.76 -0.46 1.28
N THR A 357 -17.33 -1.55 1.93
CA THR A 357 -17.47 -1.73 3.38
C THR A 357 -16.15 -2.17 4.01
N THR A 358 -16.13 -2.39 5.32
CA THR A 358 -14.99 -3.02 5.99
C THR A 358 -14.76 -4.48 5.61
N ASP A 359 -15.70 -5.10 4.88
CA ASP A 359 -15.51 -6.39 4.22
C ASP A 359 -14.74 -6.25 2.90
N SER A 360 -14.13 -7.35 2.49
CA SER A 360 -13.35 -7.51 1.27
C SER A 360 -14.16 -7.54 -0.03
N SER A 361 -15.50 -7.63 0.05
CA SER A 361 -16.39 -7.65 -1.11
C SER A 361 -17.00 -6.27 -1.39
N VAL A 362 -17.37 -6.01 -2.65
CA VAL A 362 -18.16 -4.82 -3.05
C VAL A 362 -19.58 -5.24 -3.39
N TYR A 363 -20.57 -4.48 -2.92
CA TYR A 363 -21.98 -4.78 -3.13
C TYR A 363 -22.65 -3.71 -4.00
N GLY A 364 -23.28 -4.10 -5.11
CA GLY A 364 -24.07 -3.22 -5.96
C GLY A 364 -25.56 -3.38 -5.67
N TRP A 365 -26.21 -2.31 -5.20
CA TRP A 365 -27.64 -2.31 -4.88
C TRP A 365 -28.44 -1.51 -5.91
N PRO A 366 -29.71 -1.87 -6.18
CA PRO A 366 -30.57 -1.03 -7.01
C PRO A 366 -30.77 0.34 -6.35
N ALA A 367 -30.49 1.41 -7.08
CA ALA A 367 -30.61 2.79 -6.65
C ALA A 367 -31.69 3.56 -7.40
N GLU A 368 -31.99 3.18 -8.66
CA GLU A 368 -32.86 3.95 -9.56
C GLU A 368 -32.40 5.43 -9.63
N GLY A 369 -31.08 5.65 -9.81
CA GLY A 369 -30.45 6.96 -9.73
C GLY A 369 -31.03 8.00 -10.70
N LEU A 370 -31.59 7.55 -11.83
CA LEU A 370 -32.30 8.41 -12.78
C LEU A 370 -33.74 8.72 -12.35
N THR A 371 -34.37 7.84 -11.58
CA THR A 371 -35.76 7.94 -11.13
C THR A 371 -35.93 7.58 -9.65
N PRO A 372 -35.27 8.31 -8.73
CA PRO A 372 -35.20 7.95 -7.31
C PRO A 372 -36.58 7.88 -6.64
N GLN A 373 -37.59 8.57 -7.19
CA GLN A 373 -38.97 8.53 -6.70
C GLN A 373 -39.56 7.11 -6.64
N LYS A 374 -39.12 6.21 -7.51
CA LYS A 374 -39.56 4.81 -7.48
C LYS A 374 -39.15 4.10 -6.19
N VAL A 375 -38.01 4.46 -5.60
CA VAL A 375 -37.56 3.90 -4.31
C VAL A 375 -38.51 4.34 -3.19
N PHE A 376 -38.90 5.61 -3.18
CA PHE A 376 -39.87 6.15 -2.22
C PHE A 376 -41.28 5.55 -2.37
N GLN A 377 -41.66 5.12 -3.57
CA GLN A 377 -42.92 4.40 -3.79
C GLN A 377 -42.88 2.95 -3.28
N LYS A 378 -41.70 2.32 -3.29
CA LYS A 378 -41.51 0.94 -2.82
C LYS A 378 -41.33 0.85 -1.30
N GLY A 379 -40.70 1.86 -0.68
CA GLY A 379 -40.38 1.87 0.75
C GLY A 379 -41.25 2.80 1.59
N GLY A 380 -41.24 2.61 2.90
CA GLY A 380 -41.82 3.58 3.84
C GLY A 380 -40.88 4.77 4.01
N SER A 381 -41.28 5.94 3.49
CA SER A 381 -40.51 7.18 3.69
C SER A 381 -40.80 7.79 5.07
N PHE A 382 -39.85 8.56 5.58
CA PHE A 382 -39.98 9.30 6.83
C PHE A 382 -39.27 10.64 6.75
N LEU A 383 -39.76 11.64 7.48
CA LEU A 383 -39.10 12.95 7.52
C LEU A 383 -37.77 12.86 8.29
N ALA A 384 -36.66 13.27 7.66
CA ALA A 384 -35.35 13.43 8.29
C ALA A 384 -35.42 14.52 9.36
N GLY A 385 -35.00 14.19 10.59
CA GLY A 385 -35.12 15.10 11.72
C GLY A 385 -34.18 16.32 11.63
N ASN A 386 -34.57 17.44 12.24
CA ASN A 386 -33.72 18.64 12.39
C ASN A 386 -32.80 18.59 13.63
N LEU A 387 -32.96 17.60 14.52
CA LEU A 387 -32.25 17.52 15.81
C LEU A 387 -31.48 16.20 15.92
N SER A 388 -30.23 16.29 16.37
CA SER A 388 -29.25 15.21 16.58
C SER A 388 -29.60 14.23 17.71
N PHE A 389 -30.87 14.11 18.10
CA PHE A 389 -31.34 13.24 19.17
C PHE A 389 -32.20 12.10 18.62
N SER A 390 -31.52 11.08 18.10
CA SER A 390 -32.10 9.84 17.55
C SER A 390 -32.77 8.91 18.57
N ARG A 391 -33.36 9.38 19.68
CA ARG A 391 -34.07 8.50 20.66
C ARG A 391 -35.60 8.48 20.57
N ALA A 392 -36.22 9.36 19.78
CA ALA A 392 -37.69 9.47 19.77
C ALA A 392 -38.42 8.49 18.83
N ARG A 393 -37.77 7.94 17.79
CA ARG A 393 -38.48 7.08 16.81
C ARG A 393 -38.67 5.62 17.21
N ALA A 394 -37.87 5.08 18.12
CA ALA A 394 -38.19 3.78 18.72
C ALA A 394 -39.40 3.87 19.68
N SER A 395 -39.89 5.07 20.00
CA SER A 395 -40.87 5.28 21.08
C SER A 395 -42.22 5.87 20.61
N LEU A 396 -42.29 6.55 19.45
CA LEU A 396 -43.54 7.20 19.02
C LEU A 396 -44.35 6.47 17.93
N GLU A 397 -43.73 5.62 17.09
CA GLU A 397 -44.45 4.81 16.08
C GLU A 397 -44.04 3.33 16.02
N GLY A 398 -43.09 2.88 16.86
CA GLY A 398 -42.90 1.47 17.17
C GLY A 398 -42.30 0.53 16.09
N SER A 399 -42.04 0.98 14.86
CA SER A 399 -41.37 0.14 13.85
C SER A 399 -40.08 0.78 13.32
N ALA A 400 -38.97 0.03 13.39
CA ALA A 400 -37.76 0.37 12.66
C ALA A 400 -38.05 0.46 11.14
N PRO A 401 -37.41 1.38 10.41
CA PRO A 401 -37.58 1.47 8.96
C PRO A 401 -37.20 0.12 8.33
N VAL A 402 -38.03 -0.35 7.40
CA VAL A 402 -37.81 -1.63 6.71
C VAL A 402 -37.01 -1.35 5.43
N PRO A 403 -35.92 -2.09 5.17
CA PRO A 403 -35.16 -1.96 3.93
C PRO A 403 -36.03 -2.20 2.69
N VAL A 404 -35.87 -1.35 1.67
CA VAL A 404 -36.51 -1.54 0.36
C VAL A 404 -35.96 -2.81 -0.32
N TYR A 405 -34.66 -3.01 -0.25
CA TYR A 405 -33.97 -4.17 -0.81
C TYR A 405 -33.32 -5.00 0.29
N LYS A 406 -33.44 -6.33 0.17
CA LYS A 406 -32.88 -7.29 1.13
C LYS A 406 -31.57 -7.92 0.66
N GLU A 407 -31.37 -7.99 -0.66
CA GLU A 407 -30.19 -8.58 -1.28
C GLU A 407 -29.65 -7.63 -2.36
N PRO A 408 -28.32 -7.60 -2.56
CA PRO A 408 -27.69 -6.80 -3.60
C PRO A 408 -27.97 -7.39 -4.98
N SER A 409 -27.96 -6.55 -6.01
CA SER A 409 -28.04 -6.99 -7.41
C SER A 409 -26.72 -7.55 -7.93
N PHE A 410 -25.60 -7.05 -7.40
CA PHE A 410 -24.26 -7.39 -7.84
C PHE A 410 -23.33 -7.60 -6.64
N VAL A 411 -22.41 -8.53 -6.76
CA VAL A 411 -21.35 -8.75 -5.76
C VAL A 411 -20.03 -8.94 -6.49
N VAL A 412 -19.06 -8.08 -6.17
CA VAL A 412 -17.65 -8.31 -6.50
C VAL A 412 -17.06 -9.08 -5.31
N PRO A 413 -16.64 -10.34 -5.50
CA PRO A 413 -16.25 -11.20 -4.39
C PRO A 413 -14.93 -10.78 -3.73
N GLY A 414 -14.85 -11.05 -2.43
CA GLY A 414 -13.68 -10.84 -1.59
C GLY A 414 -13.28 -12.11 -0.84
N VAL A 415 -12.03 -12.15 -0.39
CA VAL A 415 -11.45 -13.23 0.43
C VAL A 415 -11.52 -12.87 1.91
N PRO A 416 -11.93 -13.80 2.78
CA PRO A 416 -11.84 -13.63 4.23
C PRO A 416 -10.45 -13.20 4.70
N ALA A 417 -10.39 -12.06 5.38
CA ALA A 417 -9.15 -11.50 5.90
C ALA A 417 -8.61 -12.32 7.08
N ILE A 418 -7.30 -12.52 7.17
CA ILE A 418 -6.65 -13.06 8.38
C ILE A 418 -6.72 -12.01 9.49
N VAL A 419 -7.30 -12.37 10.63
CA VAL A 419 -7.52 -11.47 11.78
C VAL A 419 -6.73 -11.87 13.02
N GLN A 420 -6.27 -13.12 13.09
CA GLN A 420 -5.48 -13.65 14.20
C GLN A 420 -4.43 -14.63 13.68
N HIS A 421 -3.25 -14.64 14.29
CA HIS A 421 -2.15 -15.53 13.95
C HIS A 421 -1.33 -15.91 15.20
N GLU A 422 -0.61 -17.02 15.13
CA GLU A 422 0.36 -17.46 16.14
C GLU A 422 1.56 -18.13 15.46
N ILE A 423 2.77 -17.72 15.84
CA ILE A 423 4.01 -18.42 15.44
C ILE A 423 4.15 -19.67 16.31
N MET A 424 4.15 -20.84 15.70
CA MET A 424 4.37 -22.09 16.43
C MET A 424 5.80 -22.17 16.95
N ASN A 425 6.01 -22.96 17.99
CA ASN A 425 7.29 -23.03 18.71
C ASN A 425 8.44 -23.65 17.89
N ASN A 426 8.13 -24.44 16.87
CA ASN A 426 9.08 -24.89 15.84
C ASN A 426 9.59 -23.75 14.94
N ARG A 427 9.08 -22.52 15.10
CA ARG A 427 9.46 -21.33 14.33
C ARG A 427 9.46 -21.56 12.82
N ARG A 428 8.63 -22.48 12.32
CA ARG A 428 8.47 -22.77 10.89
C ARG A 428 7.01 -22.72 10.50
N HIS A 429 6.15 -23.20 11.41
CA HIS A 429 4.72 -23.23 11.21
C HIS A 429 4.01 -22.04 11.85
N VAL A 430 2.89 -21.65 11.24
CA VAL A 430 2.08 -20.52 11.70
C VAL A 430 0.62 -20.90 11.64
N LEU A 431 -0.10 -20.70 12.74
CA LEU A 431 -1.53 -20.94 12.81
C LEU A 431 -2.26 -19.61 12.56
N THR A 432 -3.26 -19.59 11.69
CA THR A 432 -4.06 -18.39 11.40
C THR A 432 -5.54 -18.61 11.63
N LYS A 433 -6.28 -17.54 11.87
CA LYS A 433 -7.74 -17.50 11.85
C LYS A 433 -8.23 -16.31 11.05
N ASP A 434 -9.23 -16.54 10.20
CA ASP A 434 -9.83 -15.53 9.33
C ASP A 434 -11.13 -14.91 9.89
N THR A 435 -11.69 -13.92 9.17
CA THR A 435 -12.95 -13.24 9.53
C THR A 435 -14.16 -14.17 9.60
N THR A 436 -14.15 -15.29 8.87
CA THR A 436 -15.22 -16.31 8.92
C THR A 436 -15.03 -17.30 10.07
N GLY A 437 -13.87 -17.25 10.74
CA GLY A 437 -13.46 -18.13 11.82
C GLY A 437 -12.75 -19.41 11.36
N SER A 438 -12.37 -19.53 10.09
CA SER A 438 -11.60 -20.68 9.59
C SER A 438 -10.17 -20.64 10.10
N VAL A 439 -9.63 -21.78 10.54
CA VAL A 439 -8.28 -21.91 11.10
C VAL A 439 -7.40 -22.71 10.14
N LYS A 440 -6.20 -22.21 9.82
CA LYS A 440 -5.26 -22.85 8.89
C LYS A 440 -3.84 -22.90 9.44
N LEU A 441 -3.08 -23.93 9.08
CA LEU A 441 -1.66 -24.09 9.39
C LEU A 441 -0.81 -23.81 8.15
N TRP A 442 0.21 -22.98 8.32
CA TRP A 442 1.10 -22.51 7.26
C TRP A 442 2.52 -23.01 7.45
N GLU A 443 3.23 -23.24 6.33
CA GLU A 443 4.67 -23.42 6.28
C GLU A 443 5.35 -22.19 5.71
N ILE A 444 6.11 -21.47 6.53
CA ILE A 444 6.71 -20.18 6.16
C ILE A 444 7.92 -20.34 5.21
N THR A 445 8.69 -21.43 5.34
CA THR A 445 9.88 -21.67 4.52
C THR A 445 9.58 -21.83 3.02
N ARG A 446 8.34 -22.17 2.67
CA ARG A 446 7.82 -22.27 1.28
C ARG A 446 6.56 -21.44 1.00
N GLY A 447 6.03 -20.75 2.01
CA GLY A 447 4.88 -19.84 1.88
C GLY A 447 3.56 -20.53 1.50
N ALA A 448 3.28 -21.71 2.07
CA ALA A 448 2.13 -22.53 1.67
C ALA A 448 1.27 -22.97 2.86
N VAL A 449 -0.04 -23.14 2.64
CA VAL A 449 -0.93 -23.81 3.60
C VAL A 449 -0.60 -25.30 3.63
N ILE A 450 -0.37 -25.85 4.82
CA ILE A 450 -0.19 -27.29 5.04
C ILE A 450 -1.55 -27.95 5.27
N GLU A 451 -2.38 -27.32 6.11
CA GLU A 451 -3.65 -27.90 6.55
C GLU A 451 -4.70 -26.81 6.78
N ASP A 452 -5.94 -27.08 6.35
CA ASP A 452 -7.11 -26.25 6.61
C ASP A 452 -8.03 -26.98 7.58
N PHE A 453 -8.14 -26.49 8.81
CA PHE A 453 -8.96 -27.10 9.85
C PHE A 453 -10.42 -26.63 9.80
N GLY A 454 -10.76 -25.68 8.94
CA GLY A 454 -12.11 -25.10 8.91
C GLY A 454 -12.43 -24.31 10.18
N LYS A 455 -13.73 -24.19 10.50
CA LYS A 455 -14.22 -23.42 11.65
C LYS A 455 -14.04 -24.18 12.97
N VAL A 456 -12.84 -24.10 13.55
CA VAL A 456 -12.47 -24.73 14.83
C VAL A 456 -11.97 -23.71 15.86
N SER A 457 -11.81 -24.15 17.11
CA SER A 457 -11.24 -23.33 18.18
C SER A 457 -9.76 -23.09 17.95
N PHE A 458 -9.37 -21.83 17.78
CA PHE A 458 -7.98 -21.43 17.55
C PHE A 458 -7.06 -21.81 18.72
N GLU A 459 -7.51 -21.58 19.95
CA GLU A 459 -6.71 -21.87 21.15
C GLU A 459 -6.52 -23.36 21.39
N ASP A 460 -7.51 -24.19 21.02
CA ASP A 460 -7.39 -25.64 21.18
C ASP A 460 -6.43 -26.21 20.13
N LYS A 461 -6.54 -25.76 18.87
CA LYS A 461 -5.57 -26.16 17.83
C LYS A 461 -4.15 -25.70 18.12
N LYS A 462 -3.99 -24.49 18.67
CA LYS A 462 -2.68 -23.99 19.15
C LYS A 462 -2.05 -24.93 20.18
N LYS A 463 -2.83 -25.46 21.12
CA LYS A 463 -2.34 -26.41 22.14
C LYS A 463 -2.07 -27.79 21.55
N GLU A 464 -2.92 -28.26 20.65
CA GLU A 464 -2.79 -29.56 19.98
C GLU A 464 -1.50 -29.63 19.13
N LEU A 465 -1.19 -28.56 18.41
CA LEU A 465 -0.03 -28.46 17.52
C LEU A 465 1.26 -28.03 18.24
N PHE A 466 1.25 -27.96 19.58
CA PHE A 466 2.43 -27.59 20.34
C PHE A 466 3.45 -28.74 20.32
N GLU A 467 4.65 -28.45 19.82
CA GLU A 467 5.77 -29.38 19.83
C GLU A 467 6.70 -29.07 21.01
N MET A 468 7.49 -30.03 21.50
CA MET A 468 8.47 -29.74 22.56
C MET A 468 9.85 -29.37 21.96
N VAL A 469 9.89 -28.33 21.12
CA VAL A 469 11.10 -27.85 20.44
C VAL A 469 11.34 -26.36 20.70
N SER A 470 12.60 -25.95 20.71
CA SER A 470 13.02 -24.56 20.92
C SER A 470 13.99 -24.13 19.83
N ILE A 471 13.48 -23.41 18.84
CA ILE A 471 14.27 -22.82 17.75
C ILE A 471 14.37 -21.31 17.97
N PRO A 472 15.55 -20.69 17.74
CA PRO A 472 15.70 -19.23 17.81
C PRO A 472 14.71 -18.49 16.91
N ALA A 473 14.27 -17.31 17.35
CA ALA A 473 13.43 -16.45 16.53
C ALA A 473 14.20 -15.94 15.31
N TRP A 474 13.74 -16.29 14.12
CA TRP A 474 14.33 -15.81 12.87
C TRP A 474 13.38 -14.96 12.01
N PHE A 475 12.10 -14.90 12.40
CA PHE A 475 11.15 -13.96 11.85
C PHE A 475 10.13 -13.46 12.89
N THR A 476 9.51 -12.32 12.60
CA THR A 476 8.27 -11.85 13.28
C THR A 476 7.09 -11.85 12.31
N MET A 477 5.88 -11.46 12.72
CA MET A 477 4.77 -11.34 11.78
C MET A 477 3.71 -10.31 12.14
N ASP A 478 2.95 -9.87 11.12
CA ASP A 478 1.71 -9.13 11.25
C ASP A 478 0.62 -9.68 10.30
N ALA A 479 -0.63 -9.26 10.48
CA ALA A 479 -1.73 -9.57 9.56
C ALA A 479 -2.54 -8.32 9.20
N ARG A 480 -1.90 -7.14 9.23
CA ARG A 480 -2.54 -5.82 9.16
C ARG A 480 -3.27 -5.57 7.85
N LEU A 481 -2.79 -6.18 6.76
CA LEU A 481 -3.34 -6.05 5.42
C LEU A 481 -4.37 -7.15 5.09
N GLY A 482 -4.84 -7.90 6.09
CA GLY A 482 -5.77 -9.02 5.90
C GLY A 482 -5.13 -10.28 5.33
N CYS A 483 -3.82 -10.27 5.14
CA CYS A 483 -2.96 -11.42 4.90
C CYS A 483 -1.81 -11.38 5.92
N LEU A 484 -1.23 -12.54 6.27
CA LEU A 484 0.02 -12.63 7.04
C LEU A 484 1.08 -11.77 6.38
N SER A 485 2.08 -11.27 7.13
CA SER A 485 3.36 -10.56 6.84
C SER A 485 4.42 -11.11 7.76
N VAL A 486 5.60 -11.53 7.30
CA VAL A 486 6.61 -12.30 8.03
C VAL A 486 7.98 -11.61 7.97
N HIS A 487 8.51 -11.20 9.09
CA HIS A 487 9.53 -10.19 9.07
C HIS A 487 10.92 -10.71 9.39
N LEU A 488 11.89 -10.63 8.46
CA LEU A 488 13.28 -11.08 8.66
C LEU A 488 14.21 -9.91 9.05
N ASP A 489 14.35 -9.63 10.34
CA ASP A 489 15.24 -8.57 10.80
C ASP A 489 16.73 -8.99 10.73
N THR A 490 17.55 -8.30 9.94
CA THR A 490 18.99 -8.54 9.93
C THR A 490 19.70 -7.88 11.12
N PRO A 491 20.67 -8.55 11.78
CA PRO A 491 21.18 -9.89 11.48
C PRO A 491 20.44 -11.04 12.18
N GLN A 492 19.45 -10.76 13.03
CA GLN A 492 18.80 -11.74 13.91
C GLN A 492 18.12 -12.89 13.15
N CYS A 493 17.65 -12.64 11.93
CA CYS A 493 17.03 -13.66 11.08
C CYS A 493 17.97 -14.84 10.78
N PHE A 494 19.28 -14.66 10.80
CA PHE A 494 20.22 -15.76 10.52
C PHE A 494 20.58 -16.60 11.75
N SER A 495 19.84 -16.48 12.86
CA SER A 495 20.13 -17.19 14.11
C SER A 495 19.56 -18.61 14.19
N ALA A 496 18.59 -18.98 13.34
CA ALA A 496 17.94 -20.29 13.39
C ALA A 496 18.61 -21.30 12.46
N GLU A 497 19.24 -22.30 13.06
CA GLU A 497 19.79 -23.49 12.39
C GLU A 497 19.01 -24.73 12.81
N ILE A 498 18.72 -25.61 11.85
CA ILE A 498 18.06 -26.90 12.06
C ILE A 498 18.82 -27.99 11.29
N TYR A 499 18.79 -29.22 11.78
CA TYR A 499 19.39 -30.33 11.05
C TYR A 499 18.55 -30.69 9.83
N ALA A 500 19.21 -31.04 8.73
CA ALA A 500 18.53 -31.39 7.47
C ALA A 500 17.58 -32.60 7.62
N VAL A 501 17.90 -33.51 8.53
CA VAL A 501 17.04 -34.66 8.87
C VAL A 501 15.70 -34.24 9.48
N ASP A 502 15.69 -33.20 10.33
CA ASP A 502 14.46 -32.67 10.95
C ASP A 502 13.57 -31.92 9.95
N LEU A 503 14.15 -31.50 8.81
CA LEU A 503 13.43 -30.90 7.69
C LEU A 503 12.89 -31.93 6.68
N ASN A 504 13.04 -33.23 6.96
CA ASN A 504 12.71 -34.33 6.04
C ASN A 504 13.44 -34.23 4.69
N VAL A 505 14.68 -33.71 4.67
CA VAL A 505 15.48 -33.66 3.44
C VAL A 505 16.01 -35.06 3.13
N SER A 506 15.48 -35.68 2.08
CA SER A 506 15.87 -37.02 1.65
C SER A 506 17.34 -37.09 1.22
N GLY A 507 18.13 -37.95 1.88
CA GLY A 507 19.52 -38.23 1.51
C GLY A 507 20.56 -37.23 2.04
N ALA A 508 20.18 -36.31 2.92
CA ALA A 508 21.12 -35.39 3.57
C ALA A 508 22.00 -36.11 4.62
N GLN A 509 23.23 -35.61 4.82
CA GLN A 509 24.07 -36.06 5.93
C GLN A 509 23.44 -35.66 7.27
N GLU A 510 23.54 -36.52 8.29
CA GLU A 510 22.92 -36.32 9.61
C GLU A 510 23.40 -35.02 10.30
N ASP A 511 24.64 -34.61 10.06
CA ASP A 511 25.25 -33.41 10.66
C ASP A 511 25.01 -32.11 9.86
N LEU A 512 24.34 -32.18 8.70
CA LEU A 512 24.12 -31.00 7.86
C LEU A 512 23.15 -30.04 8.55
N LYS A 513 23.63 -28.83 8.86
CA LYS A 513 22.81 -27.74 9.40
C LYS A 513 22.35 -26.81 8.29
N ILE A 514 21.07 -26.49 8.32
CA ILE A 514 20.40 -25.59 7.37
C ILE A 514 19.99 -24.33 8.14
N ASN A 515 20.30 -23.17 7.56
CA ASN A 515 19.89 -21.88 8.12
C ASN A 515 18.55 -21.48 7.50
N LEU A 516 17.50 -21.43 8.34
CA LEU A 516 16.13 -21.28 7.85
C LEU A 516 15.93 -19.98 7.03
N ALA A 517 16.49 -18.86 7.49
CA ALA A 517 16.35 -17.58 6.79
C ALA A 517 17.12 -17.56 5.46
N HIS A 518 18.36 -18.08 5.48
CA HIS A 518 19.20 -18.15 4.27
C HIS A 518 18.51 -18.99 3.18
N ASP A 519 18.10 -20.21 3.50
CA ASP A 519 17.52 -21.12 2.51
C ASP A 519 16.13 -20.66 2.04
N THR A 520 15.36 -20.00 2.90
CA THR A 520 14.11 -19.32 2.51
C THR A 520 14.39 -18.21 1.50
N LEU A 521 15.40 -17.36 1.75
CA LEU A 521 15.82 -16.30 0.82
C LEU A 521 16.37 -16.86 -0.49
N CYS A 522 17.11 -17.98 -0.45
CA CYS A 522 17.54 -18.68 -1.65
C CYS A 522 16.33 -19.17 -2.45
N GLY A 523 15.40 -19.89 -1.82
CA GLY A 523 14.17 -20.39 -2.44
C GLY A 523 13.37 -19.28 -3.13
N LEU A 524 13.16 -18.16 -2.43
CA LEU A 524 12.54 -16.94 -2.94
C LEU A 524 13.20 -16.47 -4.25
N LEU A 525 14.53 -16.37 -4.27
CA LEU A 525 15.27 -15.69 -5.34
C LEU A 525 15.71 -16.61 -6.50
N VAL A 526 15.31 -17.88 -6.50
CA VAL A 526 15.79 -18.87 -7.48
C VAL A 526 15.41 -18.55 -8.92
N HIS A 527 14.20 -18.03 -9.16
CA HIS A 527 13.78 -17.63 -10.50
C HIS A 527 14.61 -16.48 -11.07
N TRP A 528 15.02 -15.56 -10.21
CA TRP A 528 15.88 -14.45 -10.60
C TRP A 528 17.29 -14.94 -10.98
N SER A 529 17.86 -15.85 -10.18
CA SER A 529 19.18 -16.46 -10.45
C SER A 529 19.21 -17.17 -11.81
N LYS A 530 18.18 -17.96 -12.12
CA LYS A 530 18.02 -18.66 -13.41
C LYS A 530 17.89 -17.68 -14.60
N ARG A 531 17.20 -16.55 -14.42
CA ARG A 531 17.03 -15.52 -15.47
C ARG A 531 18.34 -14.80 -15.79
N LYS A 532 19.15 -14.51 -14.76
CA LYS A 532 20.49 -13.92 -14.92
C LYS A 532 21.45 -14.84 -15.69
N GLN A 533 21.43 -16.15 -15.42
CA GLN A 533 22.27 -17.10 -16.16
C GLN A 533 21.91 -17.15 -17.65
N LYS A 534 20.60 -17.06 -17.99
CA LYS A 534 20.14 -16.92 -19.38
C LYS A 534 20.50 -15.58 -20.02
N SER A 535 20.53 -14.47 -19.26
CA SER A 535 20.95 -13.16 -19.80
C SER A 535 22.46 -13.03 -19.95
N SER A 536 23.26 -13.76 -19.17
CA SER A 536 24.72 -13.84 -19.32
C SER A 536 25.18 -14.80 -20.41
N SER A 537 24.31 -15.74 -20.85
CA SER A 537 24.62 -16.65 -21.96
C SER A 537 24.39 -16.07 -23.35
N HIS A 538 23.92 -14.82 -23.46
CA HIS A 538 23.93 -14.08 -24.73
C HIS A 538 25.15 -13.16 -24.81
N GLY A 539 26.32 -13.77 -24.99
CA GLY A 539 27.53 -13.09 -25.47
C GLY A 539 27.48 -12.94 -27.00
N LEU A 540 27.84 -11.75 -27.47
CA LEU A 540 27.94 -11.24 -28.85
C LEU A 540 28.25 -12.29 -29.95
N PRO A 541 27.59 -12.25 -31.12
CA PRO A 541 28.10 -12.85 -32.34
C PRO A 541 29.06 -11.86 -32.99
N ASN A 542 30.37 -12.03 -32.78
CA ASN A 542 31.37 -11.30 -33.57
C ASN A 542 31.93 -12.19 -34.68
N GLY A 543 31.55 -11.84 -35.91
CA GLY A 543 32.48 -11.63 -37.01
C GLY A 543 32.84 -12.84 -37.87
N ASP A 544 32.24 -12.85 -39.07
CA ASP A 544 32.83 -13.21 -40.36
C ASP A 544 33.70 -14.47 -40.49
N SER A 545 33.33 -15.32 -41.46
CA SER A 545 34.14 -15.42 -42.68
C SER A 545 33.44 -16.18 -43.80
N SER A 546 33.57 -15.62 -45.00
CA SER A 546 33.24 -16.22 -46.28
C SER A 546 34.27 -17.28 -46.70
N ILE A 547 33.74 -18.37 -47.27
CA ILE A 547 34.27 -19.20 -48.38
C ILE A 547 35.68 -19.83 -48.24
N GLY A 548 35.72 -21.18 -48.27
CA GLY A 548 36.82 -21.91 -48.95
C GLY A 548 37.21 -23.31 -48.43
N LYS A 549 36.64 -24.35 -49.04
CA LYS A 549 37.21 -25.66 -49.47
C LYS A 549 38.01 -26.62 -48.53
N ASP A 550 37.54 -27.89 -48.62
CA ASP A 550 38.24 -29.18 -48.80
C ASP A 550 38.96 -29.95 -47.67
N VAL A 551 38.31 -31.06 -47.24
CA VAL A 551 38.78 -32.49 -47.16
C VAL A 551 39.81 -32.93 -46.06
N PRO A 552 39.73 -34.19 -45.54
CA PRO A 552 40.08 -34.55 -44.15
C PRO A 552 41.26 -35.53 -44.00
N SER A 553 41.84 -35.68 -42.78
CA SER A 553 42.35 -36.96 -42.22
C SER A 553 43.10 -36.84 -40.88
N LYS A 554 42.70 -37.70 -39.93
CA LYS A 554 43.47 -38.61 -39.02
C LYS A 554 44.79 -38.21 -38.30
N ASP A 555 44.78 -38.61 -37.03
CA ASP A 555 45.82 -39.29 -36.23
C ASP A 555 46.97 -38.53 -35.53
N SER A 556 46.81 -38.43 -34.20
CA SER A 556 47.66 -39.05 -33.16
C SER A 556 48.77 -38.27 -32.41
N HIS A 557 48.77 -38.57 -31.09
CA HIS A 557 49.86 -38.56 -30.09
C HIS A 557 50.13 -37.37 -29.13
N ARG A 558 49.61 -37.57 -27.90
CA ARG A 558 50.26 -37.52 -26.56
C ARG A 558 51.20 -36.35 -26.22
N SER A 559 50.87 -35.64 -25.13
CA SER A 559 51.58 -35.77 -23.85
C SER A 559 50.80 -35.14 -22.68
N ARG A 560 51.16 -35.59 -21.48
CA ARG A 560 50.43 -35.64 -20.22
C ARG A 560 50.88 -34.51 -19.30
N THR A 561 49.94 -33.77 -18.70
CA THR A 561 50.14 -33.21 -17.34
C THR A 561 48.79 -33.08 -16.63
N GLU A 562 48.71 -33.77 -15.50
CA GLU A 562 47.60 -33.79 -14.54
C GLU A 562 47.45 -32.42 -13.86
N VAL A 563 46.24 -31.84 -13.89
CA VAL A 563 45.66 -31.06 -12.78
C VAL A 563 44.15 -31.31 -12.84
N ASP A 564 43.66 -32.02 -11.84
CA ASP A 564 42.25 -32.38 -11.65
C ASP A 564 41.51 -31.13 -11.14
N ASP A 565 40.91 -30.37 -12.06
CA ASP A 565 40.11 -29.17 -11.77
C ASP A 565 38.64 -29.61 -11.69
N THR A 566 38.25 -30.14 -10.53
CA THR A 566 36.85 -30.41 -10.20
C THR A 566 36.14 -29.08 -9.97
N THR A 567 35.75 -28.46 -11.07
CA THR A 567 34.77 -27.37 -11.08
C THR A 567 33.41 -27.95 -10.76
N GLU A 568 33.06 -27.98 -9.46
CA GLU A 568 31.68 -28.19 -9.03
C GLU A 568 30.80 -27.08 -9.62
N ASN A 569 30.06 -27.45 -10.66
CA ASN A 569 28.89 -26.72 -11.10
C ASN A 569 27.84 -26.76 -9.98
N HIS A 570 27.89 -25.80 -9.04
CA HIS A 570 26.78 -25.52 -8.12
C HIS A 570 25.59 -24.99 -8.92
N THR A 571 24.87 -25.90 -9.56
CA THR A 571 23.43 -25.73 -9.75
C THR A 571 22.83 -25.58 -8.36
N THR A 572 22.30 -24.40 -8.04
CA THR A 572 21.69 -24.10 -6.75
C THR A 572 20.45 -24.99 -6.61
N HIS A 573 20.63 -26.19 -6.07
CA HIS A 573 19.56 -27.16 -5.90
C HIS A 573 18.73 -26.70 -4.69
N VAL A 574 17.60 -26.06 -4.96
CA VAL A 574 16.67 -25.66 -3.90
C VAL A 574 16.10 -26.92 -3.28
N LEU A 575 16.09 -26.96 -1.96
CA LEU A 575 15.45 -28.03 -1.22
C LEU A 575 13.91 -27.89 -1.34
N PRO A 576 13.15 -28.99 -1.52
CA PRO A 576 11.69 -28.92 -1.66
C PRO A 576 10.98 -28.16 -0.53
N SER A 577 11.53 -28.19 0.69
CA SER A 577 11.03 -27.45 1.87
C SER A 577 11.14 -25.92 1.76
N PHE A 578 11.81 -25.42 0.72
CA PHE A 578 12.04 -24.00 0.43
C PHE A 578 11.63 -23.62 -1.01
N GLU A 579 10.93 -24.49 -1.72
CA GLU A 579 10.46 -24.21 -3.07
C GLU A 579 9.14 -23.43 -3.04
N PHE A 580 9.19 -22.18 -3.53
CA PHE A 580 8.02 -21.33 -3.64
C PHE A 580 7.23 -21.61 -4.91
N SER A 581 5.91 -21.47 -4.82
CA SER A 581 5.02 -21.58 -5.98
C SER A 581 5.43 -20.62 -7.09
N THR A 582 5.56 -21.17 -8.30
CA THR A 582 5.91 -20.40 -9.50
C THR A 582 4.69 -19.80 -10.19
N VAL A 583 3.49 -20.35 -9.88
CA VAL A 583 2.19 -19.93 -10.41
C VAL A 583 1.69 -18.68 -9.67
N SER A 584 2.01 -18.59 -8.38
CA SER A 584 1.67 -17.44 -7.55
C SER A 584 2.92 -16.92 -6.86
N PRO A 585 3.72 -16.14 -7.59
CA PRO A 585 4.99 -15.70 -7.10
C PRO A 585 4.81 -14.58 -6.07
N PRO A 586 5.67 -14.56 -5.07
CA PRO A 586 5.59 -13.59 -4.00
C PRO A 586 5.97 -12.16 -4.38
N SER A 587 5.58 -11.16 -3.57
CA SER A 587 5.85 -9.75 -3.86
C SER A 587 6.80 -9.10 -2.88
N ILE A 588 7.94 -8.60 -3.29
CA ILE A 588 8.93 -8.02 -2.39
C ILE A 588 8.62 -6.54 -2.08
N ILE A 589 8.69 -6.14 -0.80
CA ILE A 589 8.61 -4.73 -0.38
C ILE A 589 9.99 -4.31 0.09
N THR A 590 10.63 -3.26 -0.39
CA THR A 590 11.96 -2.91 0.13
C THR A 590 12.20 -1.40 0.16
N GLU A 591 13.06 -0.94 1.06
CA GLU A 591 13.51 0.45 1.08
C GLU A 591 14.72 0.60 0.15
N GLY A 592 14.50 1.27 -0.99
CA GLY A 592 15.60 1.67 -1.87
C GLY A 592 16.50 2.72 -1.21
N SER A 593 17.79 2.74 -1.56
CA SER A 593 18.79 3.66 -1.00
C SER A 593 18.48 5.16 -1.20
N SER A 594 17.53 5.52 -2.07
CA SER A 594 17.16 6.91 -2.36
C SER A 594 15.66 7.15 -2.61
N GLY A 595 14.78 6.18 -2.36
CA GLY A 595 13.39 6.22 -2.85
C GLY A 595 12.27 5.92 -1.85
N GLY A 596 12.59 5.68 -0.58
CA GLY A 596 11.61 5.17 0.39
C GLY A 596 11.16 3.73 0.08
N PRO A 597 10.16 3.21 0.81
CA PRO A 597 9.65 1.86 0.59
C PRO A 597 8.88 1.77 -0.75
N TRP A 598 9.02 0.63 -1.43
CA TRP A 598 8.26 0.29 -2.63
C TRP A 598 7.93 -1.20 -2.66
N ARG A 599 6.85 -1.57 -3.34
CA ARG A 599 6.36 -2.96 -3.52
C ARG A 599 6.46 -3.39 -4.98
N LYS A 600 6.93 -4.63 -5.25
CA LYS A 600 6.95 -5.23 -6.60
C LYS A 600 6.91 -6.76 -6.52
N ARG A 601 6.27 -7.44 -7.47
CA ARG A 601 6.38 -8.90 -7.60
C ARG A 601 7.81 -9.36 -7.84
N ILE A 602 8.19 -10.51 -7.29
CA ILE A 602 9.54 -11.07 -7.46
C ILE A 602 9.86 -11.38 -8.93
N THR A 603 8.85 -11.74 -9.72
CA THR A 603 8.96 -11.97 -11.17
C THR A 603 9.27 -10.71 -11.96
N ASP A 604 8.91 -9.56 -11.40
CA ASP A 604 8.97 -8.27 -12.05
C ASP A 604 10.26 -7.51 -11.67
N LEU A 605 11.13 -8.08 -10.81
CA LEU A 605 12.42 -7.48 -10.46
C LEU A 605 13.38 -7.46 -11.65
N ASP A 606 13.74 -6.26 -12.11
CA ASP A 606 14.67 -6.04 -13.22
C ASP A 606 16.13 -5.91 -12.73
N GLY A 607 17.07 -6.18 -13.63
CA GLY A 607 18.50 -6.37 -13.32
C GLY A 607 19.29 -5.14 -12.86
N THR A 608 18.72 -3.93 -12.81
CA THR A 608 19.46 -2.72 -12.38
C THR A 608 19.17 -2.33 -10.93
N GLU A 609 17.92 -2.43 -10.48
CA GLU A 609 17.50 -2.07 -9.12
C GLU A 609 17.57 -3.27 -8.16
N GLY A 610 17.24 -4.48 -8.64
CA GLY A 610 17.33 -5.71 -7.85
C GLY A 610 18.75 -6.19 -7.59
N VAL A 611 19.72 -5.87 -8.47
CA VAL A 611 21.10 -6.38 -8.35
C VAL A 611 21.83 -5.82 -7.14
N ALA A 612 21.74 -4.51 -6.86
CA ALA A 612 22.40 -3.95 -5.68
C ALA A 612 21.81 -4.51 -4.38
N PHE A 613 20.48 -4.65 -4.34
CA PHE A 613 19.73 -5.18 -3.21
C PHE A 613 20.05 -6.65 -2.92
N ILE A 614 19.93 -7.51 -3.94
CA ILE A 614 20.14 -8.96 -3.82
C ILE A 614 21.61 -9.29 -3.60
N TYR A 615 22.52 -8.57 -4.27
CA TYR A 615 23.96 -8.73 -4.05
C TYR A 615 24.34 -8.39 -2.61
N ILE A 616 23.73 -7.36 -2.01
CA ILE A 616 24.01 -7.01 -0.61
C ILE A 616 23.34 -8.02 0.33
N LEU A 617 22.12 -8.49 0.07
CA LEU A 617 21.47 -9.53 0.87
C LEU A 617 22.23 -10.86 0.88
N LEU A 618 22.60 -11.39 -0.29
CA LEU A 618 23.35 -12.65 -0.37
C LEU A 618 24.77 -12.50 0.17
N LYS A 619 25.41 -11.34 -0.02
CA LYS A 619 26.74 -11.09 0.52
C LYS A 619 26.71 -10.87 2.04
N VAL A 620 25.67 -10.24 2.58
CA VAL A 620 25.43 -10.15 4.02
C VAL A 620 25.08 -11.51 4.59
N ALA A 621 24.25 -12.32 3.92
CA ALA A 621 23.93 -13.67 4.37
C ALA A 621 25.19 -14.54 4.43
N ASN A 622 26.00 -14.57 3.36
CA ASN A 622 27.26 -15.29 3.36
C ASN A 622 28.25 -14.74 4.39
N TYR A 623 28.39 -13.43 4.52
CA TYR A 623 29.29 -12.80 5.49
C TYR A 623 28.85 -13.03 6.95
N VAL A 624 27.55 -12.96 7.24
CA VAL A 624 26.99 -13.16 8.57
C VAL A 624 27.07 -14.63 8.96
N VAL A 625 26.78 -15.56 8.05
CA VAL A 625 26.99 -16.99 8.29
C VAL A 625 28.49 -17.28 8.50
N GLU A 626 29.38 -16.79 7.64
CA GLU A 626 30.83 -16.97 7.81
C GLU A 626 31.34 -16.40 9.14
N LYS A 627 30.91 -15.19 9.54
CA LYS A 627 31.35 -14.54 10.78
C LYS A 627 30.72 -15.12 12.06
N LEU A 628 29.43 -15.47 12.04
CA LEU A 628 28.77 -16.07 13.21
C LEU A 628 29.19 -17.52 13.43
N VAL A 629 29.57 -18.24 12.37
CA VAL A 629 30.11 -19.61 12.47
C VAL A 629 31.57 -19.60 12.94
N LEU A 630 32.37 -18.59 12.57
CA LEU A 630 33.79 -18.52 12.95
C LEU A 630 34.05 -17.93 14.36
N ASP A 631 33.13 -17.15 14.94
CA ASP A 631 33.32 -16.51 16.26
C ASP A 631 32.73 -17.30 17.45
N LYS A 632 32.52 -18.62 17.33
CA LYS A 632 32.25 -19.46 18.53
C LYS A 632 33.55 -19.61 19.35
N PRO A 633 33.62 -19.17 20.61
CA PRO A 633 34.81 -19.40 21.42
C PRO A 633 34.94 -20.90 21.69
N LEU A 634 36.11 -21.44 21.36
CA LEU A 634 36.51 -22.80 21.72
C LEU A 634 36.54 -22.91 23.25
N ASP A 635 35.77 -23.84 23.80
CA ASP A 635 35.87 -24.24 25.21
C ASP A 635 37.29 -24.73 25.52
N GLY A 636 37.93 -24.11 26.51
CA GLY A 636 39.22 -24.50 27.06
C GLY A 636 39.39 -23.85 28.43
N GLY A 637 39.19 -24.63 29.49
CA GLY A 637 39.09 -24.12 30.86
C GLY A 637 40.40 -23.66 31.50
N SER A 638 40.29 -22.72 32.43
CA SER A 638 40.82 -22.78 33.80
C SER A 638 40.50 -21.49 34.55
N ASP A 639 40.12 -21.65 35.82
CA ASP A 639 39.86 -20.67 36.88
C ASP A 639 40.37 -19.22 36.69
N SER A 640 39.48 -18.25 36.89
CA SER A 640 39.69 -17.22 37.93
C SER A 640 38.44 -16.36 38.17
N THR A 641 38.14 -16.26 39.45
CA THR A 641 37.08 -15.51 40.13
C THR A 641 37.05 -14.02 39.77
N PHE A 642 35.88 -13.44 39.49
CA PHE A 642 35.58 -12.05 39.90
C PHE A 642 34.08 -11.83 40.15
N VAL A 643 33.82 -11.03 41.19
CA VAL A 643 32.66 -11.04 42.09
C VAL A 643 31.45 -10.25 41.57
N MET A 644 30.24 -10.78 41.83
CA MET A 644 28.96 -10.08 41.70
C MET A 644 28.75 -9.05 42.82
N GLY A 645 28.39 -7.83 42.45
CA GLY A 645 27.74 -6.86 43.33
C GLY A 645 26.24 -6.82 43.08
N LEU A 646 25.47 -7.46 43.97
CA LEU A 646 24.02 -7.30 44.11
C LEU A 646 23.73 -6.05 44.94
N SER A 647 22.77 -5.23 44.51
CA SER A 647 21.95 -4.46 45.44
C SER A 647 20.48 -4.46 45.02
N SER A 648 19.69 -4.86 46.01
CA SER A 648 18.24 -5.02 46.08
C SER A 648 17.48 -3.71 46.24
N ALA A 649 16.22 -3.64 45.80
CA ALA A 649 15.09 -3.25 46.67
C ALA A 649 13.72 -3.38 45.96
N GLN A 650 12.73 -3.72 46.77
CA GLN A 650 11.40 -4.22 46.46
C GLN A 650 10.32 -3.14 46.21
N SER A 651 9.25 -3.62 45.54
CA SER A 651 7.85 -3.20 45.44
C SER A 651 7.27 -2.15 46.40
N GLN A 652 6.30 -1.35 45.92
CA GLN A 652 4.95 -1.22 46.53
C GLN A 652 3.89 -0.74 45.51
N LEU A 653 2.67 -1.28 45.66
CA LEU A 653 1.42 -0.95 44.97
C LEU A 653 0.63 0.10 45.78
N SER A 654 -0.10 1.01 45.13
CA SER A 654 -1.34 1.60 45.66
C SER A 654 -2.23 2.18 44.54
N GLN A 655 -3.56 2.04 44.72
CA GLN A 655 -4.65 2.47 43.84
C GLN A 655 -5.11 3.92 44.16
N LEU A 656 -5.45 4.71 43.13
CA LEU A 656 -6.76 5.36 42.84
C LEU A 656 -6.64 6.71 42.09
N ASP A 657 -7.54 6.82 41.10
CA ASP A 657 -8.19 7.99 40.50
C ASP A 657 -7.61 8.87 39.37
N SER A 658 -8.58 9.25 38.55
CA SER A 658 -8.62 9.85 37.22
C SER A 658 -7.94 11.22 37.05
N SER A 659 -7.24 11.41 35.93
CA SER A 659 -7.41 12.56 35.01
C SER A 659 -6.39 12.55 33.87
N SER A 660 -6.87 13.05 32.74
CA SER A 660 -6.19 13.46 31.50
C SER A 660 -4.70 13.81 31.60
N ARG A 661 -3.87 13.08 30.84
CA ARG A 661 -2.67 13.55 30.13
C ARG A 661 -2.18 12.44 29.18
N LEU A 662 -2.50 12.55 27.90
CA LEU A 662 -1.85 11.77 26.85
C LEU A 662 -0.43 12.33 26.67
N GLY A 663 0.51 11.73 27.38
CA GLY A 663 1.94 11.91 27.13
C GLY A 663 2.30 11.30 25.78
N LEU A 664 2.89 12.12 24.91
CA LEU A 664 3.58 11.71 23.69
C LEU A 664 4.49 10.50 24.00
N LYS A 665 4.14 9.32 23.48
CA LYS A 665 5.13 8.27 23.28
C LYS A 665 5.97 8.68 22.06
N PRO A 666 7.30 8.82 22.19
CA PRO A 666 8.16 8.98 21.03
C PRO A 666 8.02 7.74 20.16
N TRP A 667 7.72 7.94 18.88
CA TRP A 667 7.76 6.88 17.89
C TRP A 667 9.15 6.22 17.94
N GLN A 668 9.15 4.91 18.17
CA GLN A 668 10.36 4.12 18.00
C GLN A 668 10.80 4.27 16.55
N LYS A 669 12.05 4.68 16.35
CA LYS A 669 12.72 4.55 15.05
C LYS A 669 12.54 3.10 14.60
N THR A 670 11.84 2.89 13.49
CA THR A 670 11.67 1.57 12.88
C THR A 670 13.05 0.97 12.64
N LYS A 671 13.27 -0.18 13.27
CA LYS A 671 14.47 -1.00 13.05
C LYS A 671 14.37 -1.65 11.66
N PRO A 672 15.49 -1.88 10.98
CA PRO A 672 15.49 -2.49 9.65
C PRO A 672 14.97 -3.93 9.72
N CYS A 673 13.95 -4.20 8.93
CA CYS A 673 13.05 -5.34 9.07
C CYS A 673 12.68 -5.84 7.67
N ILE A 674 13.04 -7.08 7.33
CA ILE A 674 12.42 -7.75 6.16
C ILE A 674 10.97 -8.10 6.55
N GLU A 675 9.98 -8.22 5.66
CA GLU A 675 8.54 -8.50 5.92
C GLU A 675 8.00 -9.47 4.83
N VAL A 676 7.13 -10.46 5.10
CA VAL A 676 6.91 -11.72 4.29
C VAL A 676 5.45 -12.22 4.35
N LEU A 677 4.57 -11.81 3.45
CA LEU A 677 3.13 -12.12 3.60
C LEU A 677 2.65 -13.59 3.38
N CYS A 678 1.43 -13.98 3.78
CA CYS A 678 0.74 -15.25 3.38
C CYS A 678 -0.80 -15.09 3.42
N ASN A 679 -1.57 -15.64 2.47
CA ASN A 679 -3.04 -15.44 2.43
C ASN A 679 -3.90 -16.68 2.08
N ASN A 680 -5.08 -16.75 2.71
CA ASN A 680 -6.02 -17.86 2.96
C ASN A 680 -6.49 -18.76 1.82
N GLN A 681 -6.21 -18.51 0.54
CA GLN A 681 -6.73 -19.38 -0.51
C GLN A 681 -5.73 -20.51 -0.82
N ALA A 682 -6.15 -21.73 -0.49
CA ALA A 682 -5.66 -22.96 -1.08
C ALA A 682 -6.89 -23.85 -1.22
N SER A 683 -7.44 -23.95 -2.43
CA SER A 683 -8.13 -25.17 -2.81
C SER A 683 -7.05 -26.22 -3.05
N LEU A 684 -7.18 -27.37 -2.39
CA LEU A 684 -6.35 -28.56 -2.58
C LEU A 684 -6.07 -28.89 -4.05
#